data_AF-M9MD69-F1
#
_entry.id   AF-M9MD69-F1
#
_cell.length_a   1.000
_cell.length_b   1.000
_cell.length_c   1.000
_cell.angle_alpha   90.00
_cell.angle_beta   90.00
_cell.angle_gamma   90.00
#
_symmetry.space_group_name_H-M   'P 1'
#
loop_
_entity.id
_entity.type
_entity.pdbx_description
1 polymer ?
#
loop_
_entity_poly.entity_id
_entity_poly.type
_entity_poly.pdbx_seq_one_letter_code
_entity_poly.pdbx_strand_id
1 'polypeptide(L)'
;MYSSRALAARGPIACSLRSRCHATALPAAASRASLQLTASIARPHHPLVKTTHASFQSLRWGSSAALTSTSPEAAKVAEDAETETENDPFRKIGYLYFDTVFPIRLGFWDIRYMLASLEKRSVLDRIKASLPPDESVGYGFKVIGAEERMKDGGAFVTFSYREDPNEKSEDSLNHIEKRLKSGVRRVFNPLLFFIGTPGVHVVRGSPFREDMNIFPSTRIFVKLDGGDASEEQLWQALRPYGRIVSIVKEKPSEAFVTFSRIRGATSARNCAHGYELPNGARFVITFRSKLRSKQAWDWISNHPRIVFPLVAFLIGGISYIVFDPVREFMVESKVHNTFSLNEYRLYSWLKRNTVGLFKDTDGNADGRIDDWWERRQSAETIQEWIREKPSTFVTISGPRGSGKTGLVSKAITRDVQHLVIDCDAIAKTAKNDSLLITSLANETGYWPVFSWLSSINNIIDLAAVGLIGSKAGFATPTDAQLKQILGVVTNALNSMNEKTQKRLAKAEKARLAAEKKLKQPAQAVPTDGTESLEEKASALAHDTIESIQQLVSPCDDKDGGNDEKKKSFNSPVVVINQFHHKGIKQAVLHQVLAEWAAELVTNGIAHVVFVSDNPVGMGKELAKALPNVPFQGIALADAEEEKARSYVYNKLKEMGRLPVINAAAGKGAGVAPLRATPFGSGSAAG
;
A
#
# COMPACT_ATOMS: atom_id res chain seq x y z
N MET A 1 67.47 -35.55 -30.60
CA MET A 1 67.10 -36.65 -29.69
C MET A 1 65.77 -37.23 -30.15
N TYR A 2 65.81 -38.48 -30.61
CA TYR A 2 64.79 -39.56 -30.64
C TYR A 2 63.36 -39.24 -30.14
N SER A 3 62.24 -39.79 -30.65
CA SER A 3 61.98 -40.81 -31.67
C SER A 3 60.45 -40.93 -31.87
N SER A 4 60.06 -41.06 -33.13
CA SER A 4 58.98 -41.85 -33.75
C SER A 4 58.05 -42.72 -32.88
N ARG A 5 56.74 -42.75 -33.23
CA ARG A 5 56.13 -43.88 -33.99
C ARG A 5 54.68 -43.64 -34.42
N ALA A 6 54.42 -44.08 -35.66
CA ALA A 6 53.13 -44.15 -36.36
C ALA A 6 52.59 -45.59 -36.40
N LEU A 7 51.32 -45.74 -36.83
CA LEU A 7 50.69 -46.76 -37.73
C LEU A 7 49.19 -46.93 -37.34
N ALA A 8 48.19 -46.66 -38.19
CA ALA A 8 47.75 -47.40 -39.41
C ALA A 8 47.32 -48.85 -39.09
N ALA A 9 46.25 -49.48 -39.60
CA ALA A 9 45.12 -49.21 -40.49
C ALA A 9 44.29 -50.52 -40.51
N ARG A 10 43.01 -50.50 -40.95
CA ARG A 10 42.32 -51.51 -41.82
C ARG A 10 40.78 -51.47 -41.68
N GLY A 11 40.07 -51.20 -42.78
CA GLY A 11 38.74 -51.78 -43.07
C GLY A 11 38.90 -53.20 -43.67
N PRO A 12 37.94 -53.80 -44.42
CA PRO A 12 36.66 -53.30 -44.95
C PRO A 12 35.48 -54.31 -44.83
N ILE A 13 34.30 -53.99 -45.40
CA ILE A 13 33.43 -54.81 -46.30
C ILE A 13 31.95 -54.38 -46.21
N ALA A 14 31.29 -54.43 -47.37
CA ALA A 14 30.15 -53.69 -47.87
C ALA A 14 28.78 -54.42 -47.83
N CYS A 15 27.79 -53.75 -48.48
CA CYS A 15 26.43 -54.14 -48.95
C CYS A 15 25.26 -53.76 -48.01
N SER A 16 24.15 -53.14 -48.46
CA SER A 16 23.63 -52.90 -49.82
C SER A 16 22.66 -51.69 -49.93
N LEU A 17 22.76 -51.02 -51.08
CA LEU A 17 21.77 -50.41 -52.00
C LEU A 17 20.35 -49.93 -51.58
N ARG A 18 20.05 -48.68 -52.02
CA ARG A 18 18.88 -48.19 -52.84
C ARG A 18 17.48 -48.25 -52.21
N SER A 19 16.47 -47.44 -52.55
CA SER A 19 16.27 -46.30 -53.46
C SER A 19 14.93 -45.61 -53.09
N ARG A 20 14.79 -44.41 -53.65
CA ARG A 20 13.67 -43.45 -53.71
C ARG A 20 12.24 -43.97 -53.99
N CYS A 21 11.31 -43.10 -53.56
CA CYS A 21 10.01 -42.69 -54.13
C CYS A 21 8.82 -43.67 -54.10
N HIS A 22 7.70 -43.23 -53.50
CA HIS A 22 6.47 -42.94 -54.24
C HIS A 22 5.49 -42.06 -53.46
N ALA A 23 4.88 -41.13 -54.20
CA ALA A 23 3.78 -40.27 -53.82
C ALA A 23 2.43 -41.00 -53.92
N THR A 24 1.44 -40.56 -53.13
CA THR A 24 0.01 -40.75 -53.42
C THR A 24 -0.77 -39.48 -53.02
N ALA A 25 -1.81 -39.21 -53.78
CA ALA A 25 -2.42 -37.91 -54.02
C ALA A 25 -3.81 -37.72 -53.36
N LEU A 26 -4.15 -36.46 -53.05
CA LEU A 26 -5.43 -35.70 -53.21
C LEU A 26 -6.79 -36.32 -52.74
N PRO A 27 -7.91 -35.56 -52.63
CA PRO A 27 -8.14 -34.10 -52.74
C PRO A 27 -8.97 -33.49 -51.58
N ALA A 28 -9.04 -32.16 -51.47
CA ALA A 28 -10.23 -31.46 -50.97
C ALA A 28 -10.22 -29.97 -51.36
N ALA A 29 -11.12 -29.61 -52.28
CA ALA A 29 -11.50 -28.23 -52.56
C ALA A 29 -12.69 -27.85 -51.65
N ALA A 30 -12.62 -26.72 -50.96
CA ALA A 30 -13.81 -26.01 -50.48
C ALA A 30 -13.48 -24.53 -50.23
N SER A 31 -14.03 -23.71 -51.10
CA SER A 31 -14.20 -22.26 -50.99
C SER A 31 -14.85 -21.86 -49.66
N ARG A 32 -14.31 -20.85 -48.97
CA ARG A 32 -15.09 -20.03 -48.04
C ARG A 32 -14.68 -18.56 -48.15
N ALA A 33 -15.62 -17.80 -48.73
CA ALA A 33 -15.63 -16.37 -48.86
C ALA A 33 -15.68 -15.67 -47.50
N SER A 34 -14.82 -14.67 -47.32
CA SER A 34 -14.89 -13.67 -46.26
C SER A 34 -15.78 -12.52 -46.72
N LEU A 35 -16.99 -12.44 -46.14
CA LEU A 35 -17.93 -11.34 -46.29
C LEU A 35 -17.38 -10.08 -45.59
N GLN A 36 -17.01 -9.07 -46.39
CA GLN A 36 -16.89 -7.69 -45.93
C GLN A 36 -18.25 -7.01 -46.12
N LEU A 37 -18.93 -6.70 -45.01
CA LEU A 37 -20.12 -5.86 -45.01
C LEU A 37 -19.70 -4.41 -45.28
N THR A 38 -20.07 -3.89 -46.45
CA THR A 38 -20.15 -2.47 -46.73
C THR A 38 -21.60 -2.04 -46.53
N ALA A 39 -21.86 -1.24 -45.50
CA ALA A 39 -23.16 -0.63 -45.25
C ALA A 39 -23.09 0.85 -45.59
N SER A 40 -23.60 1.18 -46.78
CA SER A 40 -23.90 2.52 -47.25
C SER A 40 -25.21 2.98 -46.65
N ILE A 41 -25.22 4.07 -45.86
CA ILE A 41 -26.45 4.79 -45.51
C ILE A 41 -26.24 6.28 -45.71
N ALA A 42 -27.07 6.82 -46.59
CA ALA A 42 -27.17 8.20 -47.03
C ALA A 42 -27.54 9.18 -45.91
N ARG A 43 -27.10 10.43 -46.04
CA ARG A 43 -27.71 11.60 -45.39
C ARG A 43 -27.95 12.72 -46.42
N PRO A 44 -29.01 13.51 -46.27
CA PRO A 44 -29.57 14.30 -47.36
C PRO A 44 -28.97 15.70 -47.47
N HIS A 45 -29.01 16.23 -48.69
CA HIS A 45 -28.64 17.58 -49.10
C HIS A 45 -29.71 18.62 -48.73
N HIS A 46 -29.28 19.86 -48.44
CA HIS A 46 -29.71 21.17 -49.00
C HIS A 46 -29.43 22.31 -47.99
N PRO A 47 -29.30 23.60 -48.41
CA PRO A 47 -28.69 24.12 -49.63
C PRO A 47 -27.69 25.28 -49.40
N LEU A 48 -27.02 25.58 -50.50
CA LEU A 48 -26.15 26.71 -50.86
C LEU A 48 -26.59 28.11 -50.35
N VAL A 49 -25.63 28.90 -49.84
CA VAL A 49 -25.66 30.37 -49.91
C VAL A 49 -24.44 30.83 -50.71
N LYS A 50 -24.72 31.57 -51.79
CA LYS A 50 -23.76 32.23 -52.67
C LYS A 50 -23.32 33.56 -52.07
N THR A 51 -22.02 33.85 -52.10
CA THR A 51 -21.48 35.21 -52.32
C THR A 51 -20.02 35.07 -52.74
N THR A 52 -19.78 35.14 -54.06
CA THR A 52 -19.09 36.23 -54.78
C THR A 52 -17.58 36.05 -54.89
N HIS A 53 -17.18 35.63 -56.09
CA HIS A 53 -15.81 35.76 -56.60
C HIS A 53 -15.42 37.24 -56.68
N ALA A 54 -14.26 37.57 -56.12
CA ALA A 54 -13.44 38.69 -56.59
C ALA A 54 -12.03 38.14 -56.83
N SER A 55 -11.65 38.08 -58.10
CA SER A 55 -10.33 37.77 -58.60
C SER A 55 -9.40 38.97 -58.44
N PHE A 56 -8.32 38.86 -57.67
CA PHE A 56 -7.16 39.75 -57.83
C PHE A 56 -5.85 39.01 -57.58
N GLN A 57 -5.14 38.81 -58.70
CA GLN A 57 -3.71 38.95 -58.93
C GLN A 57 -2.71 38.30 -57.96
N SER A 58 -1.93 37.39 -58.55
CA SER A 58 -0.65 36.88 -58.06
C SER A 58 0.32 38.01 -57.71
N LEU A 59 0.59 38.20 -56.41
CA LEU A 59 1.84 38.81 -55.95
C LEU A 59 2.67 37.74 -55.24
N ARG A 60 3.88 37.52 -55.75
CA ARG A 60 4.93 36.77 -55.05
C ARG A 60 5.28 37.54 -53.77
N TRP A 61 4.98 36.98 -52.62
CA TRP A 61 5.55 37.42 -51.35
C TRP A 61 6.81 36.62 -51.04
N GLY A 62 7.91 37.36 -50.89
CA GLY A 62 9.17 36.86 -50.39
C GLY A 62 9.02 36.30 -48.97
N SER A 63 9.85 35.32 -48.67
CA SER A 63 9.85 34.60 -47.41
C SER A 63 10.13 35.51 -46.22
N SER A 64 9.11 35.76 -45.41
CA SER A 64 9.22 36.15 -44.00
C SER A 64 8.19 35.35 -43.24
N ALA A 65 8.56 34.12 -42.88
CA ALA A 65 7.77 33.28 -42.00
C ALA A 65 7.88 33.83 -40.56
N ALA A 66 7.18 34.92 -40.29
CA ALA A 66 6.84 35.31 -38.92
C ALA A 66 5.75 34.35 -38.42
N LEU A 67 6.18 33.20 -37.89
CA LEU A 67 5.28 32.30 -37.16
C LEU A 67 4.84 33.01 -35.88
N THR A 68 3.57 33.41 -35.83
CA THR A 68 2.85 33.89 -34.63
C THR A 68 3.22 33.03 -33.42
N SER A 69 3.85 33.66 -32.43
CA SER A 69 4.27 32.99 -31.19
C SER A 69 3.05 32.62 -30.34
N THR A 70 3.09 31.46 -29.68
CA THR A 70 2.00 30.92 -28.85
C THR A 70 1.87 31.57 -27.46
N SER A 71 2.82 32.44 -27.06
CA SER A 71 2.75 33.21 -25.81
C SER A 71 2.42 34.68 -26.10
N PRO A 72 1.49 35.31 -25.37
CA PRO A 72 1.16 36.72 -25.56
C PRO A 72 2.33 37.66 -25.27
N GLU A 73 3.30 37.22 -24.46
CA GLU A 73 4.51 38.00 -24.16
C GLU A 73 5.50 37.97 -25.33
N ALA A 74 5.66 36.82 -26.00
CA ALA A 74 6.53 36.70 -27.17
C ALA A 74 6.01 37.48 -28.39
N ALA A 75 4.68 37.61 -28.52
CA ALA A 75 4.07 38.38 -29.60
C ALA A 75 4.35 39.88 -29.41
N LYS A 76 4.24 40.38 -28.18
CA LYS A 76 4.60 41.77 -27.84
C LYS A 76 6.08 42.06 -28.09
N VAL A 77 6.96 41.16 -27.68
CA VAL A 77 8.41 41.33 -27.91
C VAL A 77 8.75 41.35 -29.41
N ALA A 78 8.01 40.62 -30.25
CA ALA A 78 8.19 40.67 -31.70
C ALA A 78 7.70 42.00 -32.29
N GLU A 79 6.55 42.50 -31.86
CA GLU A 79 6.00 43.81 -32.26
C GLU A 79 6.94 44.96 -31.83
N ASP A 80 7.41 44.94 -30.58
CA ASP A 80 8.40 45.90 -30.05
C ASP A 80 9.73 45.82 -30.83
N ALA A 81 10.10 44.64 -31.34
CA ALA A 81 11.31 44.49 -32.14
C ALA A 81 11.15 45.08 -33.55
N GLU A 82 9.99 44.90 -34.19
CA GLU A 82 9.69 45.46 -35.51
C GLU A 82 9.70 47.00 -35.48
N THR A 83 9.06 47.62 -34.47
CA THR A 83 9.04 49.08 -34.30
C THR A 83 10.43 49.69 -34.13
N GLU A 84 11.36 49.02 -33.44
CA GLU A 84 12.73 49.51 -33.24
C GLU A 84 13.60 49.40 -34.52
N THR A 85 13.26 48.49 -35.44
CA THR A 85 13.95 48.34 -36.73
C THR A 85 13.39 49.23 -37.83
N GLU A 86 12.10 49.59 -37.77
CA GLU A 86 11.47 50.50 -38.72
C GLU A 86 12.06 51.92 -38.64
N ASN A 87 12.50 52.32 -37.45
CA ASN A 87 13.04 53.66 -37.17
C ASN A 87 14.49 53.87 -37.66
N ASP A 88 15.32 52.82 -37.76
CA ASP A 88 16.75 52.92 -38.13
C ASP A 88 17.21 51.70 -38.99
N PRO A 89 17.59 51.86 -40.27
CA PRO A 89 17.95 50.73 -41.15
C PRO A 89 19.27 50.02 -40.79
N PHE A 90 20.15 50.69 -40.03
CA PHE A 90 21.40 50.11 -39.53
C PHE A 90 21.22 49.32 -38.24
N ARG A 91 19.98 49.28 -37.71
CA ARG A 91 19.68 48.60 -36.46
C ARG A 91 19.11 47.21 -36.75
N LYS A 92 19.77 46.20 -36.19
CA LYS A 92 19.40 44.80 -36.33
C LYS A 92 18.98 44.20 -35.00
N ILE A 93 18.19 43.14 -35.08
CA ILE A 93 17.73 42.37 -33.92
C ILE A 93 18.66 41.17 -33.72
N GLY A 94 19.09 40.98 -32.48
CA GLY A 94 19.82 39.80 -32.03
C GLY A 94 19.04 39.08 -30.92
N TYR A 95 19.33 37.79 -30.77
CA TYR A 95 18.77 36.97 -29.70
C TYR A 95 19.89 36.42 -28.82
N LEU A 96 19.66 36.44 -27.52
CA LEU A 96 20.54 35.92 -26.49
C LEU A 96 19.83 34.77 -25.78
N TYR A 97 20.50 33.64 -25.63
CA TYR A 97 19.99 32.51 -24.88
C TYR A 97 20.71 32.39 -23.53
N PHE A 98 19.93 32.38 -22.45
CA PHE A 98 20.39 32.05 -21.11
C PHE A 98 20.10 30.58 -20.84
N ASP A 99 21.15 29.81 -20.60
CA ASP A 99 21.01 28.44 -20.13
C ASP A 99 20.70 28.40 -18.62
N THR A 100 20.14 27.29 -18.15
CA THR A 100 19.97 27.01 -16.71
C THR A 100 19.28 28.14 -15.92
N VAL A 101 18.25 28.74 -16.50
CA VAL A 101 17.35 29.70 -15.81
C VAL A 101 16.27 28.95 -15.03
N PHE A 102 15.72 27.90 -15.64
CA PHE A 102 14.65 27.07 -15.11
C PHE A 102 15.10 25.61 -15.03
N PRO A 103 14.48 24.78 -14.17
CA PRO A 103 14.77 23.34 -14.16
C PRO A 103 14.43 22.71 -15.52
N ILE A 104 15.42 22.07 -16.16
CA ILE A 104 15.24 21.36 -17.44
C ILE A 104 14.21 20.24 -17.26
N ARG A 105 13.17 20.22 -18.11
CA ARG A 105 12.09 19.24 -18.05
C ARG A 105 12.55 17.88 -18.57
N LEU A 106 12.76 16.91 -17.68
CA LEU A 106 13.26 15.57 -18.06
C LEU A 106 12.17 14.62 -18.57
N GLY A 107 10.90 14.93 -18.28
CA GLY A 107 9.76 14.14 -18.70
C GLY A 107 8.44 14.81 -18.32
N PHE A 108 7.33 14.13 -18.58
CA PHE A 108 6.02 14.69 -18.27
C PHE A 108 5.68 14.70 -16.77
N TRP A 109 6.24 13.77 -15.99
CA TRP A 109 6.10 13.66 -14.53
C TRP A 109 7.00 14.61 -13.71
N ASP A 110 7.75 15.50 -14.36
CA ASP A 110 8.75 16.34 -13.65
C ASP A 110 8.06 17.44 -12.82
N ILE A 111 7.87 17.19 -11.53
CA ILE A 111 7.20 18.11 -10.59
C ILE A 111 7.90 19.47 -10.47
N ARG A 112 9.20 19.55 -10.76
CA ARG A 112 9.97 20.80 -10.69
C ARG A 112 9.51 21.81 -11.75
N TYR A 113 9.04 21.30 -12.89
CA TYR A 113 8.46 22.12 -13.95
C TYR A 113 7.18 22.82 -13.48
N MET A 114 6.34 22.13 -12.69
CA MET A 114 5.12 22.72 -12.14
C MET A 114 5.44 23.83 -11.12
N LEU A 115 6.40 23.60 -10.23
CA LEU A 115 6.79 24.61 -9.23
C LEU A 115 7.43 25.84 -9.87
N ALA A 116 8.33 25.65 -10.84
CA ALA A 116 8.97 26.75 -11.57
C ALA A 116 7.97 27.58 -12.41
N SER A 117 6.80 27.01 -12.74
CA SER A 117 5.76 27.73 -13.47
C SER A 117 5.06 28.83 -12.67
N LEU A 118 5.23 28.86 -11.34
CA LEU A 118 4.61 29.85 -10.46
C LEU A 118 5.44 31.15 -10.31
N GLU A 119 6.77 31.09 -10.48
CA GLU A 119 7.67 32.23 -10.25
C GLU A 119 8.14 32.95 -11.53
N LYS A 120 7.55 32.63 -12.68
CA LYS A 120 8.01 33.00 -14.04
C LYS A 120 8.42 34.46 -14.23
N ARG A 121 7.53 35.41 -13.90
CA ARG A 121 7.72 36.84 -14.15
C ARG A 121 8.92 37.40 -13.38
N SER A 122 9.04 37.00 -12.11
CA SER A 122 10.13 37.45 -11.25
C SER A 122 11.52 37.04 -11.77
N VAL A 123 11.60 35.90 -12.48
CA VAL A 123 12.87 35.39 -13.02
C VAL A 123 13.26 36.14 -14.30
N LEU A 124 12.29 36.43 -15.19
CA LEU A 124 12.57 37.19 -16.42
C LEU A 124 13.01 38.63 -16.12
N ASP A 125 12.39 39.30 -15.16
CA ASP A 125 12.79 40.65 -14.74
C ASP A 125 14.18 40.68 -14.13
N ARG A 126 14.53 39.64 -13.36
CA ARG A 126 15.89 39.46 -12.82
C ARG A 126 16.93 39.23 -13.91
N ILE A 127 16.58 38.53 -14.98
CA ILE A 127 17.48 38.36 -16.14
C ILE A 127 17.71 39.70 -16.83
N LYS A 128 16.64 40.48 -17.07
CA LYS A 128 16.79 41.84 -17.64
C LYS A 128 17.69 42.71 -16.76
N ALA A 129 17.51 42.66 -15.43
CA ALA A 129 18.35 43.39 -14.48
C ALA A 129 19.80 42.86 -14.35
N SER A 130 20.07 41.62 -14.82
CA SER A 130 21.40 41.01 -14.79
C SER A 130 22.34 41.55 -15.86
N LEU A 131 21.75 42.07 -16.94
CA LEU A 131 22.48 42.51 -18.12
C LEU A 131 23.21 43.82 -17.83
N PRO A 132 24.46 43.97 -18.31
CA PRO A 132 25.23 45.17 -18.10
C PRO A 132 24.63 46.34 -18.90
N PRO A 133 24.79 47.61 -18.47
CA PRO A 133 24.20 48.77 -19.13
C PRO A 133 24.68 48.94 -20.58
N ASP A 134 23.83 49.51 -21.43
CA ASP A 134 24.01 49.71 -22.87
C ASP A 134 25.40 50.26 -23.26
N GLU A 135 25.92 51.21 -22.47
CA GLU A 135 27.23 51.86 -22.68
C GLU A 135 28.42 50.89 -22.56
N SER A 136 28.29 49.85 -21.74
CA SER A 136 29.38 48.89 -21.46
C SER A 136 29.49 47.76 -22.49
N VAL A 137 28.39 47.46 -23.18
CA VAL A 137 28.34 46.46 -24.26
C VAL A 137 28.76 47.10 -25.58
N GLY A 138 28.40 48.37 -25.81
CA GLY A 138 28.64 49.09 -27.06
C GLY A 138 27.64 48.70 -28.15
N TYR A 139 27.86 49.18 -29.39
CA TYR A 139 27.00 48.90 -30.55
C TYR A 139 25.52 49.28 -30.37
N GLY A 140 25.21 50.29 -29.54
CA GLY A 140 23.82 50.72 -29.30
C GLY A 140 22.91 49.59 -28.78
N PHE A 141 23.49 48.68 -28.00
CA PHE A 141 22.79 47.55 -27.37
C PHE A 141 21.61 48.06 -26.55
N LYS A 142 20.40 47.58 -26.83
CA LYS A 142 19.19 47.88 -26.06
C LYS A 142 18.37 46.60 -25.94
N VAL A 143 17.97 46.27 -24.72
CA VAL A 143 17.14 45.09 -24.44
C VAL A 143 15.68 45.43 -24.76
N ILE A 144 15.05 44.62 -25.60
CA ILE A 144 13.65 44.78 -26.01
C ILE A 144 12.76 43.97 -25.07
N GLY A 145 13.07 42.68 -24.91
CA GLY A 145 12.22 41.77 -24.15
C GLY A 145 12.89 40.46 -23.78
N ALA A 146 12.26 39.70 -22.90
CA ALA A 146 12.71 38.38 -22.49
C ALA A 146 11.55 37.40 -22.56
N GLU A 147 11.81 36.22 -23.09
CA GLU A 147 10.86 35.13 -23.28
C GLU A 147 11.35 33.88 -22.56
N GLU A 148 10.46 33.20 -21.84
CA GLU A 148 10.83 31.95 -21.16
C GLU A 148 10.92 30.76 -22.12
N ARG A 149 11.89 29.88 -21.86
CA ARG A 149 12.04 28.59 -22.52
C ARG A 149 12.09 27.47 -21.49
N MET A 150 10.98 27.27 -20.79
CA MET A 150 10.89 26.33 -19.67
C MET A 150 11.28 24.89 -20.02
N LYS A 151 10.90 24.40 -21.21
CA LYS A 151 11.18 23.02 -21.65
C LYS A 151 12.67 22.72 -21.65
N ASP A 152 13.48 23.64 -22.16
CA ASP A 152 14.94 23.50 -22.27
C ASP A 152 15.67 24.08 -21.05
N GLY A 153 14.92 24.61 -20.07
CA GLY A 153 15.43 25.18 -18.83
C GLY A 153 16.11 26.54 -18.98
N GLY A 154 15.75 27.33 -20.00
CA GLY A 154 16.42 28.59 -20.32
C GLY A 154 15.45 29.75 -20.61
N ALA A 155 15.98 30.87 -21.08
CA ALA A 155 15.21 32.02 -21.55
C ALA A 155 15.89 32.66 -22.76
N PHE A 156 15.08 33.21 -23.68
CA PHE A 156 15.56 34.05 -24.77
C PHE A 156 15.44 35.52 -24.37
N VAL A 157 16.43 36.33 -24.69
CA VAL A 157 16.38 37.78 -24.56
C VAL A 157 16.60 38.38 -25.92
N THR A 158 15.64 39.17 -26.37
CA THR A 158 15.69 39.89 -27.63
C THR A 158 16.31 41.26 -27.39
N PHE A 159 17.33 41.60 -28.17
CA PHE A 159 18.01 42.89 -28.08
C PHE A 159 18.20 43.48 -29.47
N SER A 160 18.19 44.81 -29.55
CA SER A 160 18.59 45.54 -30.76
C SER A 160 20.04 46.00 -30.63
N TYR A 161 20.77 46.01 -31.73
CA TYR A 161 22.12 46.56 -31.84
C TYR A 161 22.29 47.26 -33.18
N ARG A 162 23.22 48.20 -33.27
CA ARG A 162 23.63 48.87 -34.50
C ARG A 162 24.80 48.10 -35.11
N GLU A 163 24.67 47.76 -36.37
CA GLU A 163 25.75 47.12 -37.12
C GLU A 163 26.71 48.19 -37.65
N ASP A 164 28.00 47.98 -37.45
CA ASP A 164 29.01 48.86 -38.03
C ASP A 164 29.17 48.51 -39.52
N PRO A 165 29.08 49.49 -40.44
CA PRO A 165 29.10 49.24 -41.89
C PRO A 165 30.44 48.66 -42.41
N ASN A 166 31.49 48.67 -41.58
CA ASN A 166 32.81 48.16 -41.92
C ASN A 166 33.08 46.73 -41.40
N GLU A 167 32.19 46.16 -40.57
CA GLU A 167 32.34 44.83 -39.96
C GLU A 167 31.26 43.86 -40.45
N LYS A 168 31.53 42.55 -40.40
CA LYS A 168 30.49 41.54 -40.63
C LYS A 168 29.61 41.39 -39.38
N SER A 169 28.30 41.24 -39.57
CA SER A 169 27.32 40.95 -38.50
C SER A 169 27.80 39.94 -37.45
N GLU A 170 28.46 38.86 -37.88
CA GLU A 170 28.94 37.79 -36.99
C GLU A 170 30.02 38.26 -36.01
N ASP A 171 30.89 39.17 -36.44
CA ASP A 171 32.01 39.69 -35.66
C ASP A 171 31.49 40.65 -34.59
N SER A 172 30.56 41.54 -34.94
CA SER A 172 29.89 42.42 -33.97
C SER A 172 29.15 41.60 -32.90
N LEU A 173 28.45 40.52 -33.29
CA LEU A 173 27.80 39.58 -32.36
C LEU A 173 28.81 38.81 -31.48
N ASN A 174 29.99 38.45 -31.99
CA ASN A 174 31.08 37.85 -31.21
C ASN A 174 31.60 38.81 -30.14
N HIS A 175 31.78 40.09 -30.48
CA HIS A 175 32.20 41.11 -29.54
C HIS A 175 31.16 41.36 -28.45
N ILE A 176 29.88 41.44 -28.82
CA ILE A 176 28.76 41.55 -27.89
C ILE A 176 28.73 40.34 -26.94
N GLU A 177 28.83 39.11 -27.46
CA GLU A 177 28.85 37.89 -26.64
C GLU A 177 30.00 37.89 -25.61
N LYS A 178 31.20 38.32 -26.02
CA LYS A 178 32.38 38.37 -25.16
C LYS A 178 32.25 39.42 -24.04
N ARG A 179 31.69 40.59 -24.36
CA ARG A 179 31.41 41.67 -23.38
C ARG A 179 30.29 41.27 -22.42
N LEU A 180 29.23 40.63 -22.91
CA LEU A 180 28.15 40.12 -22.06
C LEU A 180 28.65 39.02 -21.11
N LYS A 181 29.42 38.05 -21.58
CA LYS A 181 29.98 36.98 -20.71
C LYS A 181 30.87 37.50 -19.59
N SER A 182 31.53 38.65 -19.77
CA SER A 182 32.38 39.28 -18.75
C SER A 182 31.60 40.25 -17.85
N GLY A 183 30.53 40.86 -18.35
CA GLY A 183 29.74 41.89 -17.64
C GLY A 183 28.46 41.41 -16.96
N VAL A 184 27.97 40.20 -17.23
CA VAL A 184 26.76 39.66 -16.59
C VAL A 184 26.99 39.54 -15.08
N ARG A 185 26.24 40.35 -14.31
CA ARG A 185 26.25 40.27 -12.85
C ARG A 185 25.72 38.90 -12.48
N ARG A 186 26.37 38.23 -11.51
CA ARG A 186 25.94 36.91 -11.02
C ARG A 186 24.58 37.06 -10.35
N VAL A 187 23.51 36.98 -11.12
CA VAL A 187 22.14 36.99 -10.61
C VAL A 187 21.89 35.63 -10.02
N PHE A 188 22.16 35.51 -8.72
CA PHE A 188 21.89 34.30 -7.97
C PHE A 188 21.10 34.60 -6.71
N ASN A 189 19.90 34.04 -6.66
CA ASN A 189 19.12 33.88 -5.45
C ASN A 189 19.69 32.69 -4.66
N PRO A 190 20.05 32.83 -3.38
CA PRO A 190 20.55 31.72 -2.57
C PRO A 190 19.56 30.57 -2.41
N LEU A 191 18.25 30.72 -2.63
CA LEU A 191 17.32 29.58 -2.54
C LEU A 191 17.40 28.58 -3.72
N LEU A 192 18.09 28.90 -4.82
CA LEU A 192 18.21 28.06 -6.03
C LEU A 192 19.60 27.39 -6.15
N PHE A 193 20.17 26.94 -5.03
CA PHE A 193 21.53 26.34 -4.89
C PHE A 193 21.91 25.22 -5.88
N PHE A 194 20.97 24.68 -6.67
CA PHE A 194 21.18 23.50 -7.52
C PHE A 194 21.42 23.79 -9.01
N ILE A 195 21.39 25.05 -9.46
CA ILE A 195 21.28 25.36 -10.89
C ILE A 195 22.62 25.75 -11.58
N GLY A 196 23.67 26.10 -10.82
CA GLY A 196 24.97 26.48 -11.38
C GLY A 196 24.95 27.84 -12.10
N THR A 197 26.11 28.35 -12.52
CA THR A 197 26.20 29.66 -13.21
C THR A 197 25.56 29.59 -14.59
N PRO A 198 24.58 30.46 -14.92
CA PRO A 198 23.97 30.48 -16.24
C PRO A 198 24.98 30.88 -17.30
N GLY A 199 25.06 30.08 -18.35
CA GLY A 199 25.77 30.35 -19.58
C GLY A 199 24.96 31.30 -20.45
N VAL A 200 25.64 32.29 -21.03
CA VAL A 200 25.04 33.29 -21.91
C VAL A 200 25.62 33.10 -23.29
N HIS A 201 24.76 32.88 -24.28
CA HIS A 201 25.16 32.55 -25.64
C HIS A 201 24.34 33.36 -26.64
N VAL A 202 24.99 33.99 -27.61
CA VAL A 202 24.28 34.62 -28.73
C VAL A 202 23.74 33.51 -29.64
N VAL A 203 22.48 33.66 -30.06
CA VAL A 203 21.84 32.77 -31.02
C VAL A 203 22.39 33.12 -32.41
N ARG A 204 23.14 32.19 -32.99
CA ARG A 204 23.80 32.36 -34.30
C ARG A 204 22.89 31.97 -35.46
N GLY A 205 21.96 31.07 -35.23
CA GLY A 205 20.92 30.72 -36.19
C GLY A 205 19.63 31.48 -35.89
N SER A 206 18.52 30.75 -36.01
CA SER A 206 17.17 31.24 -35.71
C SER A 206 16.64 30.62 -34.41
N PRO A 207 16.01 31.39 -33.52
CA PRO A 207 15.45 30.84 -32.28
C PRO A 207 14.38 29.78 -32.58
N PHE A 208 14.61 28.54 -32.15
CA PHE A 208 13.72 27.42 -32.43
C PHE A 208 12.69 27.21 -31.31
N ARG A 209 11.52 27.82 -31.47
CA ARG A 209 10.41 27.81 -30.49
C ARG A 209 9.54 26.55 -30.59
N GLU A 210 10.12 25.38 -30.38
CA GLU A 210 9.41 24.10 -30.53
C GLU A 210 8.56 23.73 -29.30
N ASP A 211 7.27 23.41 -29.51
CA ASP A 211 6.33 22.93 -28.49
C ASP A 211 5.96 21.43 -28.62
N MET A 212 6.69 20.66 -29.44
CA MET A 212 6.45 19.22 -29.57
C MET A 212 6.81 18.47 -28.28
N ASN A 213 6.25 17.28 -28.06
CA ASN A 213 6.53 16.46 -26.88
C ASN A 213 7.87 15.68 -26.97
N ILE A 214 8.97 16.40 -27.24
CA ILE A 214 10.33 15.86 -27.35
C ILE A 214 11.21 16.45 -26.25
N PHE A 215 11.53 15.69 -25.21
CA PHE A 215 12.28 16.20 -24.05
C PHE A 215 13.79 16.38 -24.32
N PRO A 216 14.44 17.37 -23.68
CA PRO A 216 15.89 17.55 -23.69
C PRO A 216 16.67 16.28 -23.36
N SER A 217 17.75 16.05 -24.10
CA SER A 217 18.66 14.94 -23.87
C SER A 217 20.09 15.34 -24.21
N THR A 218 21.08 14.58 -23.73
CA THR A 218 22.49 14.87 -24.01
C THR A 218 22.88 14.66 -25.47
N ARG A 219 22.10 13.89 -26.24
CA ARG A 219 22.39 13.57 -27.64
C ARG A 219 21.43 14.34 -28.53
N ILE A 220 21.99 15.13 -29.44
CA ILE A 220 21.24 15.85 -30.47
C ILE A 220 21.46 15.18 -31.82
N PHE A 221 20.47 15.29 -32.67
CA PHE A 221 20.49 14.92 -34.07
C PHE A 221 20.54 16.20 -34.89
N VAL A 222 21.59 16.35 -35.68
CA VAL A 222 21.85 17.48 -36.55
C VAL A 222 21.65 17.01 -37.98
N LYS A 223 20.58 17.51 -38.60
CA LYS A 223 20.34 17.35 -40.03
C LYS A 223 20.85 18.60 -40.75
N LEU A 224 21.58 18.39 -41.83
CA LEU A 224 22.14 19.44 -42.67
C LEU A 224 21.24 19.58 -43.91
N ASP A 225 20.58 20.72 -44.04
CA ASP A 225 19.79 21.04 -45.22
C ASP A 225 20.65 21.88 -46.19
N GLY A 226 20.78 21.44 -47.44
CA GLY A 226 21.48 22.20 -48.49
C GLY A 226 22.98 21.92 -48.65
N GLY A 227 23.57 20.98 -47.91
CA GLY A 227 24.96 20.56 -48.09
C GLY A 227 25.47 19.59 -47.02
N ASP A 228 26.75 19.24 -47.12
CA ASP A 228 27.43 18.33 -46.18
C ASP A 228 28.51 19.08 -45.39
N ALA A 229 28.64 18.77 -44.09
CA ALA A 229 29.64 19.37 -43.22
C ALA A 229 30.64 18.32 -42.74
N SER A 230 31.93 18.66 -42.65
CA SER A 230 32.91 17.77 -42.02
C SER A 230 32.65 17.62 -40.52
N GLU A 231 33.15 16.55 -39.91
CA GLU A 231 33.07 16.38 -38.45
C GLU A 231 33.76 17.52 -37.70
N GLU A 232 34.83 18.07 -38.27
CA GLU A 232 35.57 19.21 -37.74
C GLU A 232 34.73 20.48 -37.78
N GLN A 233 34.02 20.75 -38.87
CA GLN A 233 33.11 21.90 -38.99
C GLN A 233 31.96 21.79 -37.98
N LEU A 234 31.36 20.60 -37.83
CA LEU A 234 30.35 20.33 -36.81
C LEU A 234 30.90 20.54 -35.40
N TRP A 235 32.13 20.09 -35.14
CA TRP A 235 32.80 20.29 -33.86
C TRP A 235 33.03 21.77 -33.59
N GLN A 236 33.62 22.53 -34.53
CA GLN A 236 33.89 23.96 -34.37
C GLN A 236 32.61 24.75 -34.11
N ALA A 237 31.54 24.48 -34.85
CA ALA A 237 30.26 25.18 -34.70
C ALA A 237 29.57 24.89 -33.36
N LEU A 238 29.66 23.66 -32.84
CA LEU A 238 28.92 23.23 -31.65
C LEU A 238 29.75 23.25 -30.35
N ARG A 239 31.08 23.33 -30.46
CA ARG A 239 32.00 23.36 -29.31
C ARG A 239 31.76 24.53 -28.34
N PRO A 240 31.42 25.76 -28.77
CA PRO A 240 31.21 26.89 -27.86
C PRO A 240 30.12 26.66 -26.81
N TYR A 241 29.13 25.80 -27.10
CA TYR A 241 27.99 25.54 -26.24
C TYR A 241 28.26 24.46 -25.18
N GLY A 242 29.31 23.64 -25.35
CA GLY A 242 29.66 22.65 -24.34
C GLY A 242 30.65 21.57 -24.79
N ARG A 243 31.05 20.73 -23.82
CA ARG A 243 31.95 19.61 -24.09
C ARG A 243 31.22 18.52 -24.88
N ILE A 244 31.64 18.33 -26.13
CA ILE A 244 31.23 17.22 -26.99
C ILE A 244 32.00 15.95 -26.57
N VAL A 245 31.29 14.83 -26.44
CA VAL A 245 31.83 13.50 -26.11
C VAL A 245 32.09 12.71 -27.39
N SER A 246 31.15 12.74 -28.33
CA SER A 246 31.29 12.08 -29.61
C SER A 246 30.43 12.74 -30.68
N ILE A 247 30.92 12.67 -31.93
CA ILE A 247 30.19 12.99 -33.15
C ILE A 247 30.16 11.69 -33.96
N VAL A 248 28.99 11.26 -34.41
CA VAL A 248 28.81 10.06 -35.21
C VAL A 248 27.96 10.42 -36.41
N LYS A 249 28.52 10.38 -37.61
CA LYS A 249 27.79 10.61 -38.86
C LYS A 249 27.20 9.29 -39.36
N GLU A 250 25.87 9.22 -39.49
CA GLU A 250 25.21 8.08 -40.14
C GLU A 250 25.12 8.32 -41.65
N LYS A 251 24.92 9.58 -42.05
CA LYS A 251 24.88 10.03 -43.45
C LYS A 251 25.74 11.28 -43.62
N PRO A 252 26.17 11.64 -44.84
CA PRO A 252 26.96 12.86 -45.05
C PRO A 252 26.23 14.13 -44.56
N SER A 253 24.90 14.15 -44.66
CA SER A 253 24.01 15.25 -44.22
C SER A 253 23.34 15.01 -42.86
N GLU A 254 23.59 13.90 -42.16
CA GLU A 254 22.98 13.59 -40.85
C GLU A 254 24.03 13.15 -39.82
N ALA A 255 24.08 13.85 -38.68
CA ALA A 255 25.03 13.59 -37.62
C ALA A 255 24.37 13.52 -36.25
N PHE A 256 24.88 12.61 -35.40
CA PHE A 256 24.53 12.55 -34.00
C PHE A 256 25.66 13.13 -33.17
N VAL A 257 25.36 14.18 -32.41
CA VAL A 257 26.32 14.84 -31.53
C VAL A 257 25.92 14.57 -30.08
N THR A 258 26.80 13.94 -29.31
CA THR A 258 26.58 13.68 -27.89
C THR A 258 27.38 14.67 -27.06
N PHE A 259 26.70 15.48 -26.26
CA PHE A 259 27.31 16.35 -25.26
C PHE A 259 27.52 15.62 -23.94
N SER A 260 28.46 16.10 -23.14
CA SER A 260 28.72 15.59 -21.79
C SER A 260 27.59 15.94 -20.81
N ARG A 261 26.92 17.08 -21.00
CA ARG A 261 25.83 17.57 -20.15
C ARG A 261 24.63 17.99 -20.99
N ILE A 262 23.41 17.85 -20.44
CA ILE A 262 22.17 18.23 -21.12
C ILE A 262 22.16 19.73 -21.45
N ARG A 263 22.68 20.58 -20.55
CA ARG A 263 22.76 22.04 -20.76
C ARG A 263 23.51 22.45 -22.03
N GLY A 264 24.54 21.68 -22.42
CA GLY A 264 25.30 21.96 -23.63
C GLY A 264 24.51 21.60 -24.88
N ALA A 265 23.77 20.49 -24.81
CA ALA A 265 22.87 20.07 -25.88
C ALA A 265 21.67 21.02 -26.05
N THR A 266 21.09 21.53 -24.95
CA THR A 266 20.00 22.52 -25.02
C THR A 266 20.48 23.86 -25.57
N SER A 267 21.62 24.35 -25.10
CA SER A 267 22.23 25.59 -25.62
C SER A 267 22.59 25.46 -27.09
N ALA A 268 23.23 24.36 -27.49
CA ALA A 268 23.55 24.11 -28.90
C ALA A 268 22.29 24.06 -29.78
N ARG A 269 21.23 23.39 -29.33
CA ARG A 269 19.96 23.36 -30.08
C ARG A 269 19.32 24.75 -30.18
N ASN A 270 19.30 25.52 -29.10
CA ASN A 270 18.59 26.80 -29.09
C ASN A 270 19.38 27.92 -29.78
N CYS A 271 20.72 27.85 -29.79
CA CYS A 271 21.57 28.87 -30.40
C CYS A 271 22.00 28.55 -31.83
N ALA A 272 22.24 27.27 -32.17
CA ALA A 272 22.79 26.87 -33.47
C ALA A 272 21.74 26.29 -34.43
N HIS A 273 20.47 26.17 -34.02
CA HIS A 273 19.42 25.77 -34.96
C HIS A 273 19.24 26.86 -36.02
N GLY A 274 19.23 26.47 -37.28
CA GLY A 274 19.16 27.37 -38.42
C GLY A 274 20.47 28.11 -38.73
N TYR A 275 21.57 27.78 -38.05
CA TYR A 275 22.89 28.31 -38.36
C TYR A 275 23.35 27.84 -39.75
N GLU A 276 23.85 28.76 -40.56
CA GLU A 276 24.35 28.50 -41.90
C GLU A 276 25.87 28.36 -41.87
N LEU A 277 26.38 27.29 -42.45
CA LEU A 277 27.82 27.09 -42.59
C LEU A 277 28.34 27.85 -43.82
N PRO A 278 29.67 28.09 -43.89
CA PRO A 278 30.30 28.71 -45.06
C PRO A 278 30.05 27.99 -46.40
N ASN A 279 29.65 26.70 -46.34
CA ASN A 279 29.29 25.87 -47.49
C ASN A 279 27.80 25.97 -47.88
N GLY A 280 27.01 26.81 -47.21
CA GLY A 280 25.56 26.97 -47.44
C GLY A 280 24.68 25.93 -46.74
N ALA A 281 25.25 25.00 -45.96
CA ALA A 281 24.47 24.00 -45.23
C ALA A 281 23.85 24.60 -43.96
N ARG A 282 22.54 24.39 -43.77
CA ARG A 282 21.79 24.89 -42.61
C ARG A 282 21.53 23.80 -41.59
N PHE A 283 21.77 24.11 -40.31
CA PHE A 283 21.55 23.17 -39.20
C PHE A 283 20.07 23.03 -38.82
N VAL A 284 19.55 21.81 -38.80
CA VAL A 284 18.26 21.46 -38.21
C VAL A 284 18.50 20.50 -37.05
N ILE A 285 18.36 21.01 -35.82
CA ILE A 285 18.74 20.31 -34.59
C ILE A 285 17.52 19.82 -33.82
N THR A 286 17.48 18.51 -33.53
CA THR A 286 16.41 17.84 -32.75
C THR A 286 17.02 16.98 -31.63
N PHE A 287 16.34 16.87 -30.48
CA PHE A 287 16.80 15.97 -29.40
C PHE A 287 16.57 14.49 -29.73
N ARG A 288 17.49 13.62 -29.28
CA ARG A 288 17.34 12.16 -29.37
C ARG A 288 17.73 11.50 -28.05
N SER A 289 16.75 10.90 -27.38
CA SER A 289 16.98 10.15 -26.15
C SER A 289 17.83 8.89 -26.41
N LYS A 290 18.76 8.58 -25.51
CA LYS A 290 19.41 7.27 -25.46
C LYS A 290 18.44 6.30 -24.79
N LEU A 291 17.93 5.30 -25.52
CA LEU A 291 17.00 4.30 -24.97
C LEU A 291 17.69 3.38 -23.94
N ARG A 292 17.86 3.84 -22.70
CA ARG A 292 18.34 3.01 -21.58
C ARG A 292 17.26 2.09 -21.02
N SER A 293 15.98 2.49 -21.10
CA SER A 293 14.87 1.71 -20.56
C SER A 293 14.70 0.35 -21.27
N LYS A 294 14.95 0.28 -22.59
CA LYS A 294 14.95 -1.00 -23.31
C LYS A 294 16.03 -1.94 -22.78
N GLN A 295 17.24 -1.44 -22.54
CA GLN A 295 18.33 -2.28 -22.01
C GLN A 295 18.01 -2.87 -20.63
N ALA A 296 17.35 -2.09 -19.75
CA ALA A 296 16.90 -2.60 -18.45
C ALA A 296 15.77 -3.63 -18.59
N TRP A 297 14.79 -3.36 -19.44
CA TRP A 297 13.70 -4.31 -19.73
C TRP A 297 14.21 -5.59 -20.39
N ASP A 298 15.12 -5.47 -21.36
CA ASP A 298 15.77 -6.58 -22.04
C ASP A 298 16.55 -7.43 -21.04
N TRP A 299 17.27 -6.81 -20.10
CA TRP A 299 17.96 -7.55 -19.03
C TRP A 299 16.97 -8.29 -18.11
N ILE A 300 15.89 -7.64 -17.67
CA ILE A 300 14.87 -8.26 -16.83
C ILE A 300 14.22 -9.46 -17.54
N SER A 301 13.84 -9.31 -18.81
CA SER A 301 13.23 -10.38 -19.60
C SER A 301 14.20 -11.51 -19.92
N ASN A 302 15.50 -11.22 -20.05
CA ASN A 302 16.52 -12.21 -20.37
C ASN A 302 17.05 -12.97 -19.14
N HIS A 303 16.75 -12.51 -17.92
CA HIS A 303 17.20 -13.14 -16.68
C HIS A 303 16.06 -13.61 -15.75
N PRO A 304 15.05 -14.38 -16.24
CA PRO A 304 13.91 -14.81 -15.41
C PRO A 304 14.33 -15.67 -14.21
N ARG A 305 15.42 -16.45 -14.34
CA ARG A 305 15.96 -17.29 -13.26
C ARG A 305 16.47 -16.51 -12.05
N ILE A 306 16.86 -15.26 -12.24
CA ILE A 306 17.33 -14.37 -11.18
C ILE A 306 16.17 -13.48 -10.71
N VAL A 307 15.41 -12.94 -11.67
CA VAL A 307 14.33 -12.00 -11.39
C VAL A 307 13.18 -12.66 -10.63
N PHE A 308 12.71 -13.86 -11.01
CA PHE A 308 11.56 -14.47 -10.34
C PHE A 308 11.82 -14.81 -8.87
N PRO A 309 12.95 -15.43 -8.48
CA PRO A 309 13.26 -15.65 -7.06
C PRO A 309 13.43 -14.33 -6.30
N LEU A 310 14.09 -13.33 -6.90
CA LEU A 310 14.28 -12.02 -6.26
C LEU A 310 12.95 -11.29 -6.03
N VAL A 311 12.05 -11.29 -7.02
CA VAL A 311 10.71 -10.71 -6.91
C VAL A 311 9.87 -11.46 -5.90
N ALA A 312 9.89 -12.80 -5.90
CA ALA A 312 9.18 -13.61 -4.91
C ALA A 312 9.69 -13.33 -3.48
N PHE A 313 11.01 -13.25 -3.30
CA PHE A 313 11.62 -12.88 -2.02
C PHE A 313 11.24 -11.47 -1.58
N LEU A 314 11.25 -10.51 -2.50
CA LEU A 314 10.91 -9.11 -2.21
C LEU A 314 9.41 -8.96 -1.88
N ILE A 315 8.53 -9.64 -2.61
CA ILE A 315 7.09 -9.69 -2.31
C ILE A 315 6.85 -10.35 -0.95
N GLY A 316 7.48 -11.49 -0.68
CA GLY A 316 7.37 -12.18 0.60
C GLY A 316 7.87 -11.32 1.76
N GLY A 317 9.07 -10.74 1.62
CA GLY A 317 9.69 -9.89 2.64
C GLY A 317 8.90 -8.62 2.92
N ILE A 318 8.45 -7.89 1.88
CA ILE A 318 7.60 -6.71 2.05
C ILE A 318 6.26 -7.10 2.68
N SER A 319 5.70 -8.25 2.32
CA SER A 319 4.43 -8.69 2.87
C SER A 319 4.49 -8.92 4.38
N TYR A 320 5.55 -9.56 4.89
CA TYR A 320 5.72 -9.74 6.33
C TYR A 320 5.96 -8.41 7.05
N ILE A 321 6.84 -7.55 6.52
CA ILE A 321 7.17 -6.25 7.15
C ILE A 321 5.95 -5.34 7.27
N VAL A 322 5.08 -5.31 6.25
CA VAL A 322 3.93 -4.41 6.22
C VAL A 322 2.71 -5.02 6.88
N PHE A 323 2.40 -6.29 6.59
CA PHE A 323 1.12 -6.89 7.00
C PHE A 323 1.15 -7.60 8.34
N ASP A 324 2.30 -8.03 8.87
CA ASP A 324 2.31 -8.65 10.21
C ASP A 324 1.89 -7.68 11.32
N PRO A 325 2.37 -6.41 11.36
CA PRO A 325 1.88 -5.43 12.34
C PRO A 325 0.39 -5.15 12.18
N VAL A 326 -0.12 -5.16 10.93
CA VAL A 326 -1.56 -4.97 10.65
C VAL A 326 -2.36 -6.17 11.16
N ARG A 327 -1.87 -7.41 10.96
CA ARG A 327 -2.50 -8.64 11.44
C ARG A 327 -2.51 -8.69 12.96
N GLU A 328 -1.40 -8.35 13.59
CA GLU A 328 -1.29 -8.26 15.06
C GLU A 328 -2.33 -7.27 15.60
N PHE A 329 -2.40 -6.07 15.03
CA PHE A 329 -3.40 -5.06 15.41
C PHE A 329 -4.84 -5.54 15.22
N MET A 330 -5.15 -6.23 14.11
CA MET A 330 -6.50 -6.76 13.87
C MET A 330 -6.88 -7.83 14.89
N VAL A 331 -5.94 -8.70 15.27
CA VAL A 331 -6.14 -9.67 16.35
C VAL A 331 -6.36 -8.95 17.68
N GLU A 332 -5.49 -7.99 18.06
CA GLU A 332 -5.68 -7.17 19.27
C GLU A 332 -7.06 -6.53 19.28
N SER A 333 -7.49 -5.98 18.15
CA SER A 333 -8.80 -5.35 18.02
C SER A 333 -9.97 -6.33 18.11
N LYS A 334 -9.80 -7.57 17.65
CA LYS A 334 -10.81 -8.63 17.80
C LYS A 334 -10.97 -9.00 19.26
N VAL A 335 -9.86 -9.13 20.01
CA VAL A 335 -9.88 -9.47 21.45
C VAL A 335 -10.43 -8.31 22.30
N HIS A 336 -10.12 -7.07 21.95
CA HIS A 336 -10.67 -5.88 22.60
C HIS A 336 -12.11 -5.55 22.20
N ASN A 337 -12.65 -6.24 21.20
CA ASN A 337 -13.97 -5.98 20.61
C ASN A 337 -14.17 -4.55 20.06
N THR A 338 -13.09 -3.78 19.83
CA THR A 338 -13.10 -2.34 19.51
C THR A 338 -13.92 -1.96 18.26
N PHE A 339 -14.10 -2.90 17.31
CA PHE A 339 -14.84 -2.68 16.05
C PHE A 339 -16.19 -3.40 16.00
N SER A 340 -16.75 -3.83 17.13
CA SER A 340 -18.04 -4.52 17.10
C SER A 340 -19.17 -3.54 16.76
N LEU A 341 -19.81 -3.74 15.61
CA LEU A 341 -20.90 -2.85 15.14
C LEU A 341 -22.09 -2.78 16.10
N ASN A 342 -22.22 -3.74 17.02
CA ASN A 342 -23.23 -3.74 18.08
C ASN A 342 -23.02 -2.64 19.13
N GLU A 343 -21.82 -2.07 19.23
CA GLU A 343 -21.45 -0.99 20.17
C GLU A 343 -21.81 0.41 19.65
N TYR A 344 -22.04 0.57 18.34
CA TYR A 344 -22.51 1.85 17.82
C TYR A 344 -23.96 2.06 18.24
N ARG A 345 -24.17 3.07 19.09
CA ARG A 345 -25.46 3.50 19.64
C ARG A 345 -26.58 3.59 18.59
N LEU A 346 -26.23 3.98 17.36
CA LEU A 346 -27.13 4.08 16.21
C LEU A 346 -27.56 2.71 15.66
N TYR A 347 -26.64 1.74 15.56
CA TYR A 347 -26.94 0.38 15.13
C TYR A 347 -27.72 -0.39 16.21
N SER A 348 -27.36 -0.22 17.49
CA SER A 348 -28.13 -0.80 18.60
C SER A 348 -29.54 -0.22 18.68
N TRP A 349 -29.71 1.09 18.43
CA TRP A 349 -31.02 1.74 18.30
C TRP A 349 -31.81 1.19 17.10
N LEU A 350 -31.19 1.08 15.91
CA LEU A 350 -31.84 0.57 14.71
C LEU A 350 -32.29 -0.88 14.90
N LYS A 351 -31.42 -1.72 15.48
CA LYS A 351 -31.73 -3.13 15.79
C LYS A 351 -32.83 -3.26 16.83
N ARG A 352 -32.83 -2.42 17.88
CA ARG A 352 -33.92 -2.40 18.88
C ARG A 352 -35.26 -2.01 18.24
N ASN A 353 -35.27 -1.05 17.33
CA ASN A 353 -36.50 -0.56 16.70
C ASN A 353 -37.01 -1.44 15.54
N THR A 354 -36.15 -2.25 14.91
CA THR A 354 -36.54 -3.10 13.77
C THR A 354 -36.69 -4.57 14.15
N VAL A 355 -35.81 -5.12 15.00
CA VAL A 355 -35.85 -6.53 15.41
C VAL A 355 -36.80 -6.72 16.60
N GLY A 356 -36.98 -5.70 17.45
CA GLY A 356 -37.94 -5.73 18.55
C GLY A 356 -39.39 -5.81 18.11
N LEU A 357 -39.72 -5.39 16.88
CA LEU A 357 -41.09 -5.41 16.36
C LEU A 357 -41.47 -6.75 15.70
N PHE A 358 -40.49 -7.58 15.33
CA PHE A 358 -40.69 -8.88 14.66
C PHE A 358 -40.43 -10.08 15.58
N LYS A 359 -40.11 -9.85 16.85
CA LYS A 359 -39.76 -10.91 17.81
C LYS A 359 -40.60 -10.86 19.09
N ASP A 360 -41.87 -10.49 18.97
CA ASP A 360 -42.89 -10.68 20.01
C ASP A 360 -43.61 -12.02 19.82
N THR A 361 -42.86 -13.13 19.82
CA THR A 361 -43.42 -14.47 20.04
C THR A 361 -42.34 -15.46 20.48
N ASP A 362 -41.45 -15.08 21.40
CA ASP A 362 -40.68 -16.07 22.16
C ASP A 362 -40.86 -15.75 23.64
N GLY A 363 -41.56 -16.64 24.33
CA GLY A 363 -42.00 -16.48 25.71
C GLY A 363 -40.87 -16.05 26.65
N ASN A 364 -41.17 -15.00 27.41
CA ASN A 364 -40.42 -14.54 28.55
C ASN A 364 -40.13 -15.70 29.51
N ALA A 365 -38.90 -16.23 29.45
CA ALA A 365 -38.43 -17.32 30.29
C ALA A 365 -37.69 -16.76 31.51
N ASP A 366 -38.33 -15.84 32.25
CA ASP A 366 -37.87 -15.33 33.54
C ASP A 366 -38.42 -16.20 34.70
N GLY A 367 -38.25 -17.51 34.56
CA GLY A 367 -38.63 -18.54 35.54
C GLY A 367 -37.42 -19.35 36.03
N ARG A 368 -36.24 -18.72 36.15
CA ARG A 368 -34.93 -19.39 36.16
C ARG A 368 -34.12 -19.17 37.45
N ILE A 369 -34.78 -19.17 38.60
CA ILE A 369 -34.12 -18.77 39.86
C ILE A 369 -33.46 -19.96 40.60
N ASP A 370 -34.04 -21.16 40.60
CA ASP A 370 -33.47 -22.28 41.40
C ASP A 370 -32.56 -23.25 40.61
N ASP A 371 -32.84 -23.49 39.33
CA ASP A 371 -32.08 -24.44 38.46
C ASP A 371 -30.72 -23.89 37.98
N TRP A 372 -30.36 -22.72 38.52
CA TRP A 372 -29.25 -21.89 38.07
C TRP A 372 -28.15 -21.73 39.14
N TRP A 373 -28.37 -22.25 40.36
CA TRP A 373 -27.45 -22.14 41.48
C TRP A 373 -26.14 -22.92 41.28
N GLU A 374 -26.20 -24.19 40.83
CA GLU A 374 -24.99 -25.00 40.59
C GLU A 374 -24.13 -24.47 39.44
N ARG A 375 -24.79 -23.89 38.43
CA ARG A 375 -24.11 -23.22 37.32
C ARG A 375 -23.50 -21.89 37.76
N ARG A 376 -24.10 -21.22 38.75
CA ARG A 376 -23.53 -20.02 39.36
C ARG A 376 -22.26 -20.35 40.14
N GLN A 377 -22.28 -21.40 40.96
CA GLN A 377 -21.10 -21.88 41.67
C GLN A 377 -19.98 -22.30 40.70
N SER A 378 -20.35 -23.02 39.62
CA SER A 378 -19.40 -23.38 38.55
C SER A 378 -18.82 -22.16 37.84
N ALA A 379 -19.65 -21.13 37.57
CA ALA A 379 -19.19 -19.89 36.95
C ALA A 379 -18.27 -19.07 37.87
N GLU A 380 -18.57 -19.03 39.17
CA GLU A 380 -17.73 -18.40 40.19
C GLU A 380 -16.38 -19.13 40.31
N THR A 381 -16.38 -20.47 40.29
CA THR A 381 -15.15 -21.27 40.28
C THR A 381 -14.28 -20.99 39.05
N ILE A 382 -14.88 -20.89 37.86
CA ILE A 382 -14.15 -20.51 36.63
C ILE A 382 -13.58 -19.09 36.75
N GLN A 383 -14.32 -18.14 37.35
CA GLN A 383 -13.83 -16.79 37.57
C GLN A 383 -12.65 -16.73 38.55
N GLU A 384 -12.63 -17.59 39.55
CA GLU A 384 -11.49 -17.73 40.47
C GLU A 384 -10.25 -18.24 39.72
N TRP A 385 -10.39 -19.29 38.91
CA TRP A 385 -9.29 -19.82 38.09
C TRP A 385 -8.76 -18.82 37.05
N ILE A 386 -9.65 -18.01 36.45
CA ILE A 386 -9.25 -16.95 35.50
C ILE A 386 -8.59 -15.75 36.21
N ARG A 387 -8.79 -15.59 37.53
CA ARG A 387 -8.15 -14.52 38.31
C ARG A 387 -6.73 -14.88 38.72
N GLU A 388 -6.44 -16.16 38.91
CA GLU A 388 -5.09 -16.64 39.20
C GLU A 388 -4.16 -16.48 37.98
N LYS A 389 -2.86 -16.74 38.14
CA LYS A 389 -1.95 -16.72 36.99
C LYS A 389 -2.22 -17.93 36.08
N PRO A 390 -2.17 -17.76 34.74
CA PRO A 390 -2.32 -18.88 33.83
C PRO A 390 -1.18 -19.89 34.07
N SER A 391 -1.56 -21.12 34.43
CA SER A 391 -0.63 -22.21 34.75
C SER A 391 -1.13 -23.59 34.29
N THR A 392 -2.44 -23.77 34.14
CA THR A 392 -3.07 -25.00 33.64
C THR A 392 -4.25 -24.70 32.72
N PHE A 393 -4.77 -25.74 32.06
CA PHE A 393 -5.99 -25.67 31.25
C PHE A 393 -7.25 -25.73 32.11
N VAL A 394 -8.23 -24.91 31.75
CA VAL A 394 -9.61 -25.04 32.25
C VAL A 394 -10.40 -25.84 31.22
N THR A 395 -11.03 -26.93 31.64
CA THR A 395 -11.79 -27.82 30.77
C THR A 395 -13.25 -27.86 31.18
N ILE A 396 -14.15 -27.74 30.22
CA ILE A 396 -15.60 -27.80 30.44
C ILE A 396 -16.13 -28.89 29.51
N SER A 397 -16.58 -29.98 30.12
CA SER A 397 -17.08 -31.14 29.39
C SER A 397 -18.54 -31.42 29.73
N GLY A 398 -19.27 -32.03 28.80
CA GLY A 398 -20.65 -32.44 29.05
C GLY A 398 -21.41 -32.75 27.76
N PRO A 399 -22.56 -33.44 27.81
CA PRO A 399 -23.35 -33.80 26.63
C PRO A 399 -23.79 -32.59 25.79
N ARG A 400 -24.20 -32.83 24.54
CA ARG A 400 -24.78 -31.78 23.68
C ARG A 400 -26.06 -31.23 24.30
N GLY A 401 -26.22 -29.90 24.29
CA GLY A 401 -27.39 -29.24 24.87
C GLY A 401 -27.32 -28.97 26.38
N SER A 402 -26.28 -29.43 27.09
CA SER A 402 -26.09 -29.17 28.55
C SER A 402 -25.89 -27.70 28.95
N GLY A 403 -25.79 -26.80 27.97
CA GLY A 403 -25.66 -25.35 28.19
C GLY A 403 -24.23 -24.87 28.46
N LYS A 404 -23.20 -25.63 28.04
CA LYS A 404 -21.77 -25.29 28.20
C LYS A 404 -21.43 -23.86 27.76
N THR A 405 -21.85 -23.47 26.55
CA THR A 405 -21.64 -22.11 26.01
C THR A 405 -22.31 -21.04 26.88
N GLY A 406 -23.47 -21.37 27.47
CA GLY A 406 -24.17 -20.51 28.41
C GLY A 406 -23.46 -20.38 29.76
N LEU A 407 -22.70 -21.40 30.20
CA LEU A 407 -21.86 -21.33 31.38
C LEU A 407 -20.63 -20.43 31.14
N VAL A 408 -19.93 -20.65 30.03
CA VAL A 408 -18.73 -19.87 29.66
C VAL A 408 -19.05 -18.40 29.45
N SER A 409 -20.12 -18.08 28.71
CA SER A 409 -20.55 -16.69 28.48
C SER A 409 -20.97 -15.94 29.75
N LYS A 410 -21.26 -16.66 30.85
CA LYS A 410 -21.57 -16.04 32.14
C LYS A 410 -20.37 -16.01 33.08
N ALA A 411 -19.46 -16.98 32.97
CA ALA A 411 -18.19 -16.96 33.69
C ALA A 411 -17.26 -15.85 33.16
N ILE A 412 -17.16 -15.71 31.84
CA ILE A 412 -16.39 -14.66 31.17
C ILE A 412 -17.27 -13.42 31.06
N THR A 413 -17.02 -12.47 31.96
CA THR A 413 -17.72 -11.17 31.96
C THR A 413 -17.21 -10.26 30.85
N ARG A 414 -17.95 -9.20 30.54
CA ARG A 414 -17.61 -8.25 29.47
C ARG A 414 -16.27 -7.53 29.69
N ASP A 415 -15.85 -7.42 30.94
CA ASP A 415 -14.59 -6.77 31.33
C ASP A 415 -13.36 -7.66 31.05
N VAL A 416 -13.58 -8.95 30.78
CA VAL A 416 -12.51 -9.90 30.44
C VAL A 416 -12.22 -9.81 28.95
N GLN A 417 -10.98 -9.45 28.62
CA GLN A 417 -10.45 -9.55 27.26
C GLN A 417 -10.41 -11.03 26.87
N HIS A 418 -11.18 -11.44 25.87
CA HIS A 418 -11.27 -12.83 25.48
C HIS A 418 -11.31 -13.05 23.97
N LEU A 419 -10.68 -14.14 23.53
CA LEU A 419 -10.70 -14.63 22.15
C LEU A 419 -11.50 -15.92 22.08
N VAL A 420 -12.53 -15.99 21.25
CA VAL A 420 -13.31 -17.22 21.05
C VAL A 420 -12.93 -17.84 19.71
N ILE A 421 -12.51 -19.10 19.74
CA ILE A 421 -12.27 -19.92 18.53
C ILE A 421 -13.34 -21.00 18.50
N ASP A 422 -14.29 -20.89 17.57
CA ASP A 422 -15.35 -21.88 17.42
C ASP A 422 -14.95 -22.99 16.43
N CYS A 423 -14.62 -24.16 16.98
CA CYS A 423 -14.28 -25.33 16.16
C CYS A 423 -15.49 -25.85 15.35
N ASP A 424 -16.73 -25.59 15.76
CA ASP A 424 -17.92 -25.97 14.98
C ASP A 424 -18.07 -25.11 13.71
N ALA A 425 -17.79 -23.81 13.82
CA ALA A 425 -17.77 -22.89 12.69
C ALA A 425 -16.67 -23.27 11.68
N ILE A 426 -15.49 -23.63 12.18
CA ILE A 426 -14.41 -24.17 11.36
C ILE A 426 -14.84 -25.49 10.72
N ALA A 427 -15.43 -26.44 11.46
CA ALA A 427 -15.88 -27.73 10.93
C ALA A 427 -16.88 -27.60 9.77
N LYS A 428 -17.80 -26.64 9.84
CA LYS A 428 -18.81 -26.38 8.81
C LYS A 428 -18.20 -25.87 7.49
N THR A 429 -17.12 -25.10 7.58
CA THR A 429 -16.53 -24.37 6.44
C THR A 429 -15.30 -25.08 5.87
N ALA A 430 -14.51 -25.72 6.72
CA ALA A 430 -13.22 -26.34 6.43
C ALA A 430 -13.34 -27.70 5.70
N LYS A 431 -13.81 -27.67 4.44
CA LYS A 431 -13.78 -28.85 3.56
C LYS A 431 -12.42 -29.10 2.92
N ASN A 432 -11.64 -28.02 2.72
CA ASN A 432 -10.32 -28.02 2.09
C ASN A 432 -9.31 -27.29 3.00
N ASP A 433 -8.02 -27.57 2.83
CA ASP A 433 -6.93 -26.98 3.62
C ASP A 433 -6.90 -25.44 3.58
N SER A 434 -7.08 -24.85 2.40
CA SER A 434 -7.15 -23.40 2.24
C SER A 434 -8.34 -22.77 2.96
N LEU A 435 -9.49 -23.46 2.95
CA LEU A 435 -10.68 -23.04 3.68
C LEU A 435 -10.50 -23.23 5.18
N LEU A 436 -9.77 -24.26 5.62
CA LEU A 436 -9.43 -24.47 7.02
C LEU A 436 -8.59 -23.31 7.56
N ILE A 437 -7.54 -22.92 6.82
CA ILE A 437 -6.68 -21.78 7.16
C ILE A 437 -7.48 -20.49 7.22
N THR A 438 -8.35 -20.25 6.22
CA THR A 438 -9.19 -19.05 6.17
C THR A 438 -10.21 -19.03 7.32
N SER A 439 -10.77 -20.19 7.67
CA SER A 439 -11.73 -20.31 8.78
C SER A 439 -11.05 -20.05 10.13
N LEU A 440 -9.87 -20.65 10.37
CA LEU A 440 -9.09 -20.38 11.57
C LEU A 440 -8.68 -18.89 11.67
N ALA A 441 -8.26 -18.30 10.55
CA ALA A 441 -7.92 -16.89 10.50
C ALA A 441 -9.12 -15.98 10.84
N ASN A 442 -10.32 -16.31 10.34
CA ASN A 442 -11.54 -15.56 10.65
C ASN A 442 -11.93 -15.66 12.13
N GLU A 443 -11.82 -16.86 12.72
CA GLU A 443 -12.08 -17.08 14.16
C GLU A 443 -11.08 -16.32 15.03
N THR A 444 -9.79 -16.33 14.65
CA THR A 444 -8.71 -15.66 15.40
C THR A 444 -8.63 -14.15 15.16
N GLY A 445 -9.31 -13.60 14.14
CA GLY A 445 -9.20 -12.20 13.76
C GLY A 445 -7.94 -11.88 12.93
N TYR A 446 -7.23 -12.90 12.45
CA TYR A 446 -6.06 -12.76 11.59
C TYR A 446 -6.48 -12.24 10.20
N TRP A 447 -6.26 -10.95 9.95
CA TRP A 447 -6.60 -10.29 8.69
C TRP A 447 -5.53 -9.24 8.33
N PRO A 448 -5.10 -9.11 7.05
CA PRO A 448 -5.61 -9.79 5.85
C PRO A 448 -5.01 -11.20 5.61
N VAL A 449 -5.86 -12.10 5.11
CA VAL A 449 -5.48 -13.44 4.61
C VAL A 449 -5.39 -13.41 3.10
N PHE A 450 -4.22 -13.76 2.58
CA PHE A 450 -3.98 -13.81 1.14
C PHE A 450 -3.91 -15.26 0.66
N SER A 451 -5.02 -15.77 0.14
CA SER A 451 -5.10 -17.14 -0.41
C SER A 451 -4.20 -17.38 -1.63
N TRP A 452 -3.79 -16.32 -2.34
CA TRP A 452 -2.87 -16.41 -3.48
C TRP A 452 -1.43 -16.76 -3.09
N LEU A 453 -1.00 -16.45 -1.86
CA LEU A 453 0.35 -16.82 -1.39
C LEU A 453 0.48 -18.35 -1.22
N SER A 454 -0.59 -19.04 -0.78
CA SER A 454 -0.57 -20.50 -0.69
C SER A 454 -0.65 -21.19 -2.06
N SER A 455 -1.26 -20.54 -3.06
CA SER A 455 -1.25 -21.05 -4.43
C SER A 455 0.09 -20.82 -5.13
N ILE A 456 0.78 -19.71 -4.87
CA ILE A 456 2.11 -19.45 -5.44
C ILE A 456 3.13 -20.50 -5.00
N ASN A 457 3.17 -20.87 -3.72
CA ASN A 457 4.14 -21.86 -3.25
C ASN A 457 3.94 -23.23 -3.92
N ASN A 458 2.69 -23.62 -4.17
CA ASN A 458 2.36 -24.84 -4.92
C ASN A 458 2.71 -24.73 -6.42
N ILE A 459 2.54 -23.55 -7.02
CA ILE A 459 2.91 -23.29 -8.43
C ILE A 459 4.43 -23.31 -8.61
N ILE A 460 5.19 -22.74 -7.66
CA ILE A 460 6.66 -22.77 -7.70
C ILE A 460 7.15 -24.21 -7.62
N ASP A 461 6.57 -25.03 -6.74
CA ASP A 461 6.88 -26.45 -6.67
C ASP A 461 6.52 -27.19 -7.96
N LEU A 462 5.39 -26.87 -8.60
CA LEU A 462 4.99 -27.47 -9.88
C LEU A 462 5.90 -27.02 -11.04
N ALA A 463 6.29 -25.75 -11.07
CA ALA A 463 7.21 -25.19 -12.05
C ALA A 463 8.62 -25.79 -11.87
N ALA A 464 9.06 -26.01 -10.62
CA ALA A 464 10.30 -26.70 -10.32
C ALA A 464 10.26 -28.15 -10.79
N VAL A 465 9.16 -28.89 -10.58
CA VAL A 465 8.99 -30.24 -11.13
C VAL A 465 9.06 -30.25 -12.66
N GLY A 466 8.43 -29.28 -13.32
CA GLY A 466 8.47 -29.15 -14.79
C GLY A 466 9.85 -28.75 -15.36
N LEU A 467 10.66 -28.02 -14.60
CA LEU A 467 11.97 -27.52 -15.05
C LEU A 467 13.15 -28.39 -14.62
N ILE A 468 13.07 -29.00 -13.43
CA ILE A 468 14.19 -29.67 -12.76
C ILE A 468 13.89 -31.17 -12.56
N GLY A 469 12.63 -31.59 -12.68
CA GLY A 469 12.21 -32.98 -12.46
C GLY A 469 12.09 -33.37 -10.98
N SER A 470 12.29 -32.42 -10.05
CA SER A 470 12.12 -32.62 -8.61
C SER A 470 11.33 -31.48 -7.97
N LYS A 471 10.55 -31.82 -6.94
CA LYS A 471 9.78 -30.85 -6.15
C LYS A 471 10.75 -30.06 -5.29
N ALA A 472 10.71 -28.73 -5.39
CA ALA A 472 11.67 -27.87 -4.72
C ALA A 472 11.40 -27.68 -3.21
N GLY A 473 10.22 -28.09 -2.72
CA GLY A 473 9.90 -28.12 -1.29
C GLY A 473 9.50 -26.76 -0.73
N PHE A 474 9.06 -25.84 -1.57
CA PHE A 474 8.64 -24.49 -1.17
C PHE A 474 7.20 -24.42 -0.64
N ALA A 475 6.36 -25.43 -0.90
CA ALA A 475 5.04 -25.52 -0.30
C ALA A 475 5.14 -25.77 1.22
N THR A 476 4.87 -24.74 2.01
CA THR A 476 4.71 -24.86 3.47
C THR A 476 3.54 -25.82 3.78
N PRO A 477 3.73 -26.85 4.63
CA PRO A 477 2.66 -27.75 5.01
C PRO A 477 1.57 -27.00 5.79
N THR A 478 0.35 -27.53 5.77
CA THR A 478 -0.82 -26.92 6.42
C THR A 478 -0.62 -26.69 7.91
N ASP A 479 -0.02 -27.66 8.62
CA ASP A 479 0.38 -27.52 10.03
C ASP A 479 1.23 -26.26 10.27
N ALA A 480 2.29 -26.06 9.46
CA ALA A 480 3.15 -24.90 9.58
C ALA A 480 2.41 -23.57 9.33
N GLN A 481 1.46 -23.55 8.39
CA GLN A 481 0.64 -22.37 8.12
C GLN A 481 -0.32 -22.04 9.28
N LEU A 482 -0.91 -23.05 9.92
CA LEU A 482 -1.72 -22.86 11.12
C LEU A 482 -0.88 -22.34 12.28
N LYS A 483 0.30 -22.91 12.50
CA LYS A 483 1.26 -22.45 13.51
C LYS A 483 1.72 -21.01 13.27
N GLN A 484 1.92 -20.59 12.02
CA GLN A 484 2.26 -19.21 11.69
C GLN A 484 1.15 -18.21 12.08
N ILE A 485 -0.11 -18.54 11.76
CA ILE A 485 -1.26 -17.71 12.15
C ILE A 485 -1.33 -17.60 13.68
N LEU A 486 -1.26 -18.74 14.36
CA LEU A 486 -1.32 -18.79 15.82
C LEU A 486 -0.11 -18.09 16.47
N GLY A 487 1.06 -18.10 15.84
CA GLY A 487 2.23 -17.34 16.30
C GLY A 487 2.00 -15.81 16.27
N VAL A 488 1.34 -15.29 15.24
CA VAL A 488 0.94 -13.87 15.22
C VAL A 488 -0.10 -13.57 16.30
N VAL A 489 -1.04 -14.48 16.55
CA VAL A 489 -2.00 -14.36 17.65
C VAL A 489 -1.29 -14.37 19.00
N THR A 490 -0.29 -15.24 19.20
CA THR A 490 0.54 -15.26 20.42
C THR A 490 1.23 -13.92 20.63
N ASN A 491 1.83 -13.35 19.58
CA ASN A 491 2.48 -12.04 19.67
C ASN A 491 1.49 -10.93 20.07
N ALA A 492 0.30 -10.91 19.46
CA ALA A 492 -0.77 -9.98 19.81
C ALA A 492 -1.19 -10.12 21.28
N LEU A 493 -1.45 -11.35 21.74
CA LEU A 493 -1.82 -11.63 23.13
C LEU A 493 -0.72 -11.26 24.12
N ASN A 494 0.55 -11.49 23.77
CA ASN A 494 1.69 -11.12 24.58
C ASN A 494 1.86 -9.60 24.67
N SER A 495 1.75 -8.89 23.54
CA SER A 495 1.73 -7.42 23.49
C SER A 495 0.62 -6.85 24.38
N MET A 496 -0.58 -7.43 24.35
CA MET A 496 -1.70 -7.06 25.23
C MET A 496 -1.40 -7.31 26.71
N ASN A 497 -0.84 -8.48 27.05
CA ASN A 497 -0.46 -8.81 28.41
C ASN A 497 0.61 -7.82 28.91
N GLU A 498 1.67 -7.56 28.13
CA GLU A 498 2.69 -6.57 28.45
C GLU A 498 2.12 -5.16 28.68
N LYS A 499 1.24 -4.70 27.78
CA LYS A 499 0.57 -3.39 27.91
C LYS A 499 -0.24 -3.32 29.21
N THR A 500 -0.94 -4.40 29.56
CA THR A 500 -1.72 -4.52 30.79
C THR A 500 -0.82 -4.49 32.02
N GLN A 501 0.27 -5.28 32.04
CA GLN A 501 1.26 -5.28 33.12
C GLN A 501 1.91 -3.90 33.30
N LYS A 502 2.28 -3.23 32.20
CA LYS A 502 2.85 -1.87 32.23
C LYS A 502 1.86 -0.84 32.81
N ARG A 503 0.56 -0.95 32.47
CA ARG A 503 -0.51 -0.11 33.03
C ARG A 503 -0.69 -0.34 34.52
N LEU A 504 -0.73 -1.60 34.96
CA LEU A 504 -0.84 -1.96 36.38
C LEU A 504 0.37 -1.44 37.19
N ALA A 505 1.59 -1.66 36.70
CA ALA A 505 2.81 -1.17 37.34
C ALA A 505 2.86 0.36 37.44
N LYS A 506 2.36 1.08 36.43
CA LYS A 506 2.23 2.55 36.47
C LYS A 506 1.18 3.00 37.50
N ALA A 507 0.03 2.32 37.55
CA ALA A 507 -1.02 2.62 38.51
C ALA A 507 -0.57 2.37 39.96
N GLU A 508 0.16 1.27 40.22
CA GLU A 508 0.73 0.99 41.54
C GLU A 508 1.75 2.05 41.96
N LYS A 509 2.66 2.44 41.07
CA LYS A 509 3.63 3.53 41.33
C LYS A 509 2.92 4.85 41.65
N ALA A 510 1.85 5.18 40.91
CA ALA A 510 1.04 6.36 41.16
C ALA A 510 0.34 6.29 42.53
N ARG A 511 -0.20 5.12 42.90
CA ARG A 511 -0.84 4.90 44.20
C ARG A 511 0.15 5.05 45.36
N LEU A 512 1.34 4.46 45.24
CA LEU A 512 2.42 4.60 46.23
C LEU A 512 2.91 6.05 46.34
N ALA A 513 2.97 6.78 45.23
CA ALA A 513 3.32 8.20 45.24
C ALA A 513 2.24 9.05 45.92
N ALA A 514 0.96 8.77 45.68
CA ALA A 514 -0.16 9.44 46.36
C ALA A 514 -0.16 9.15 47.87
N GLU A 515 0.10 7.90 48.27
CA GLU A 515 0.19 7.51 49.68
C GLU A 515 1.37 8.17 50.39
N LYS A 516 2.52 8.31 49.71
CA LYS A 516 3.67 9.08 50.23
C LYS A 516 3.36 10.57 50.41
N LYS A 517 2.60 11.17 49.50
CA LYS A 517 2.12 12.56 49.63
C LYS A 517 1.16 12.72 50.81
N LEU A 518 0.30 11.74 51.08
CA LEU A 518 -0.64 11.77 52.21
C LEU A 518 0.05 11.54 53.57
N LYS A 519 1.17 10.81 53.61
CA LYS A 519 1.92 10.47 54.84
C LYS A 519 3.03 11.47 55.21
N GLN A 520 3.31 12.50 54.40
CA GLN A 520 4.20 13.58 54.81
C GLN A 520 3.49 14.49 55.83
N PRO A 521 3.98 14.60 57.09
CA PRO A 521 3.39 15.52 58.05
C PRO A 521 3.68 16.95 57.62
N ALA A 522 2.64 17.79 57.64
CA ALA A 522 2.75 19.22 57.48
C ALA A 522 3.62 19.79 58.62
N GLN A 523 4.90 20.07 58.35
CA GLN A 523 5.69 20.94 59.22
C GLN A 523 6.60 21.89 58.43
N ALA A 524 6.45 23.16 58.84
CA ALA A 524 7.35 24.30 58.72
C ALA A 524 7.41 25.06 57.39
N VAL A 525 6.67 26.17 57.39
CA VAL A 525 6.92 27.44 56.68
C VAL A 525 8.42 27.81 56.74
N PRO A 526 8.97 28.37 55.66
CA PRO A 526 9.57 29.68 55.78
C PRO A 526 9.00 30.66 54.74
N THR A 527 8.68 31.84 55.24
CA THR A 527 8.55 33.09 54.51
C THR A 527 9.84 33.37 53.73
N ASP A 528 9.74 33.69 52.44
CA ASP A 528 9.95 35.05 51.89
C ASP A 528 10.30 35.00 50.38
N GLY A 529 9.74 35.93 49.61
CA GLY A 529 10.36 36.44 48.38
C GLY A 529 10.18 35.69 47.04
N THR A 530 9.19 36.15 46.26
CA THR A 530 9.17 36.22 44.78
C THR A 530 8.94 34.91 43.99
N GLU A 531 7.69 34.46 43.95
CA GLU A 531 7.23 33.47 42.97
C GLU A 531 7.07 34.12 41.59
N SER A 532 7.91 33.71 40.63
CA SER A 532 7.84 34.13 39.23
C SER A 532 6.58 33.58 38.52
N LEU A 533 5.94 34.42 37.71
CA LEU A 533 4.75 34.13 36.91
C LEU A 533 4.86 32.88 36.00
N GLU A 534 6.07 32.42 35.68
CA GLU A 534 6.32 31.20 34.89
C GLU A 534 5.93 29.90 35.60
N GLU A 535 6.04 29.83 36.93
CA GLU A 535 5.75 28.60 37.68
C GLU A 535 4.23 28.36 37.78
N LYS A 536 3.45 29.44 37.92
CA LYS A 536 1.98 29.41 37.87
C LYS A 536 1.45 29.11 36.47
N ALA A 537 2.12 29.59 35.42
CA ALA A 537 1.78 29.27 34.03
C ALA A 537 2.05 27.79 33.70
N SER A 538 3.13 27.22 34.25
CA SER A 538 3.50 25.81 34.06
C SER A 538 2.54 24.87 34.80
N ALA A 539 2.12 25.23 36.01
CA ALA A 539 1.11 24.48 36.77
C ALA A 539 -0.26 24.49 36.07
N LEU A 540 -0.71 25.64 35.54
CA LEU A 540 -1.94 25.72 34.76
C LEU A 540 -1.85 24.96 33.42
N ALA A 541 -0.69 24.94 32.77
CA ALA A 541 -0.46 24.17 31.56
C ALA A 541 -0.52 22.65 31.83
N HIS A 542 0.01 22.19 32.97
CA HIS A 542 -0.10 20.80 33.37
C HIS A 542 -1.53 20.39 33.75
N ASP A 543 -2.27 21.24 34.46
CA ASP A 543 -3.68 21.02 34.82
C ASP A 543 -4.61 21.00 33.59
N THR A 544 -4.33 21.84 32.59
CA THR A 544 -5.09 21.88 31.33
C THR A 544 -4.75 20.69 30.43
N ILE A 545 -3.50 20.24 30.39
CA ILE A 545 -3.10 19.03 29.65
C ILE A 545 -3.71 17.76 30.30
N GLU A 546 -3.75 17.67 31.64
CA GLU A 546 -4.44 16.56 32.32
C GLU A 546 -5.95 16.59 32.06
N SER A 547 -6.58 17.77 32.11
CA SER A 547 -8.01 17.94 31.82
C SER A 547 -8.38 17.58 30.38
N ILE A 548 -7.51 17.88 29.40
CA ILE A 548 -7.71 17.51 27.99
C ILE A 548 -7.50 16.00 27.78
N GLN A 549 -6.54 15.39 28.49
CA GLN A 549 -6.27 13.95 28.40
C GLN A 549 -7.39 13.10 29.05
N GLN A 550 -8.13 13.69 29.99
CA GLN A 550 -9.30 13.08 30.63
C GLN A 550 -10.57 13.14 29.75
N LEU A 551 -10.64 14.05 28.78
CA LEU A 551 -11.73 14.19 27.82
C LEU A 551 -11.61 13.28 26.57
N VAL A 552 -10.46 12.64 26.37
CA VAL A 552 -10.20 11.71 25.24
C VAL A 552 -10.36 10.22 25.65
N SER A 553 -10.72 9.95 26.90
CA SER A 553 -11.03 8.59 27.37
C SER A 553 -12.53 8.31 27.28
N PRO A 554 -12.98 7.15 26.76
CA PRO A 554 -14.39 6.77 26.77
C PRO A 554 -14.93 6.76 28.19
N CYS A 555 -16.10 7.35 28.38
CA CYS A 555 -16.74 7.52 29.68
C CYS A 555 -17.11 6.17 30.30
N ASP A 556 -16.52 5.83 31.44
CA ASP A 556 -17.07 4.85 32.36
C ASP A 556 -17.86 5.59 33.45
N ASP A 557 -19.11 5.17 33.61
CA ASP A 557 -20.11 5.76 34.50
C ASP A 557 -19.62 5.86 35.95
N LYS A 558 -19.85 7.02 36.56
CA LYS A 558 -19.77 7.21 38.01
C LYS A 558 -20.98 6.54 38.64
N ASP A 559 -20.77 5.44 39.35
CA ASP A 559 -21.70 5.02 40.40
C ASP A 559 -20.95 4.95 41.73
N GLY A 560 -21.57 5.53 42.75
CA GLY A 560 -21.02 5.68 44.08
C GLY A 560 -21.38 4.50 44.98
N GLY A 561 -20.47 4.15 45.90
CA GLY A 561 -20.77 3.35 47.08
C GLY A 561 -20.17 1.94 47.10
N ASN A 562 -19.35 1.71 48.13
CA ASN A 562 -18.69 0.48 48.58
C ASN A 562 -17.45 -0.02 47.81
N ASP A 563 -16.32 0.03 48.53
CA ASP A 563 -15.04 -0.61 48.27
C ASP A 563 -15.14 -2.15 48.26
N GLU A 564 -15.90 -2.74 47.34
CA GLU A 564 -15.61 -4.09 46.88
C GLU A 564 -14.46 -4.02 45.88
N LYS A 565 -13.31 -4.63 46.23
CA LYS A 565 -12.14 -4.82 45.37
C LYS A 565 -12.55 -4.99 43.90
N LYS A 566 -12.32 -3.97 43.06
CA LYS A 566 -12.50 -4.07 41.60
C LYS A 566 -11.85 -5.37 41.13
N LYS A 567 -12.67 -6.29 40.61
CA LYS A 567 -12.28 -7.62 40.13
C LYS A 567 -11.44 -7.45 38.84
N SER A 568 -10.16 -7.14 38.97
CA SER A 568 -9.30 -6.90 37.80
C SER A 568 -8.81 -8.23 37.21
N PHE A 569 -9.17 -8.48 35.95
CA PHE A 569 -8.64 -9.58 35.16
C PHE A 569 -7.37 -9.11 34.45
N ASN A 570 -6.23 -9.73 34.76
CA ASN A 570 -4.92 -9.22 34.35
C ASN A 570 -4.35 -9.91 33.10
N SER A 571 -4.91 -11.06 32.72
CA SER A 571 -4.46 -11.85 31.58
C SER A 571 -5.63 -12.15 30.63
N PRO A 572 -5.40 -12.15 29.30
CA PRO A 572 -6.43 -12.47 28.33
C PRO A 572 -6.88 -13.94 28.45
N VAL A 573 -8.12 -14.22 28.03
CA VAL A 573 -8.71 -15.57 28.07
C VAL A 573 -9.00 -16.06 26.65
N VAL A 574 -8.43 -17.19 26.26
CA VAL A 574 -8.74 -17.86 25.00
C VAL A 574 -9.74 -18.98 25.26
N VAL A 575 -10.87 -18.94 24.58
CA VAL A 575 -11.93 -19.96 24.66
C VAL A 575 -11.92 -20.77 23.37
N ILE A 576 -11.61 -22.06 23.48
CA ILE A 576 -11.69 -22.99 22.36
C ILE A 576 -13.01 -23.75 22.50
N ASN A 577 -14.00 -23.30 21.73
CA ASN A 577 -15.34 -23.87 21.74
C ASN A 577 -15.43 -25.10 20.84
N GLN A 578 -16.22 -26.07 21.31
CA GLN A 578 -16.54 -27.29 20.56
C GLN A 578 -15.32 -28.11 20.12
N PHE A 579 -14.29 -28.18 20.97
CA PHE A 579 -13.08 -28.96 20.72
C PHE A 579 -13.42 -30.45 20.48
N HIS A 580 -12.66 -31.14 19.62
CA HIS A 580 -12.97 -32.50 19.15
C HIS A 580 -14.35 -32.70 18.48
N HIS A 581 -14.83 -31.71 17.73
CA HIS A 581 -16.06 -31.87 17.00
C HIS A 581 -15.95 -32.97 15.92
N LYS A 582 -16.91 -33.91 15.88
CA LYS A 582 -16.93 -35.05 14.93
C LYS A 582 -16.87 -34.66 13.45
N GLY A 583 -17.24 -33.42 13.11
CA GLY A 583 -17.22 -32.87 11.76
C GLY A 583 -15.82 -32.46 11.26
N ILE A 584 -14.83 -32.30 12.13
CA ILE A 584 -13.46 -31.96 11.72
C ILE A 584 -12.71 -33.24 11.39
N LYS A 585 -12.54 -33.53 10.09
CA LYS A 585 -11.80 -34.70 9.63
C LYS A 585 -10.28 -34.57 9.81
N GLN A 586 -9.79 -33.33 9.92
CA GLN A 586 -8.36 -33.05 10.02
C GLN A 586 -7.92 -33.06 11.48
N ALA A 587 -7.38 -34.20 11.95
CA ALA A 587 -6.81 -34.34 13.28
C ALA A 587 -5.68 -33.34 13.58
N VAL A 588 -5.02 -32.84 12.52
CA VAL A 588 -3.94 -31.86 12.61
C VAL A 588 -4.37 -30.58 13.34
N LEU A 589 -5.58 -30.07 13.08
CA LEU A 589 -6.04 -28.82 13.71
C LEU A 589 -6.11 -28.95 15.23
N HIS A 590 -6.65 -30.06 15.74
CA HIS A 590 -6.80 -30.24 17.18
C HIS A 590 -5.45 -30.40 17.88
N GLN A 591 -4.52 -31.12 17.24
CA GLN A 591 -3.14 -31.22 17.73
C GLN A 591 -2.47 -29.84 17.77
N VAL A 592 -2.57 -29.05 16.71
CA VAL A 592 -1.95 -27.72 16.63
C VAL A 592 -2.52 -26.75 17.66
N LEU A 593 -3.85 -26.75 17.85
CA LEU A 593 -4.50 -25.93 18.87
C LEU A 593 -4.11 -26.35 20.29
N ALA A 594 -3.96 -27.64 20.56
CA ALA A 594 -3.51 -28.15 21.86
C ALA A 594 -2.04 -27.78 22.15
N GLU A 595 -1.15 -27.95 21.16
CA GLU A 595 0.26 -27.54 21.25
C GLU A 595 0.40 -26.03 21.48
N TRP A 596 -0.36 -25.22 20.73
CA TRP A 596 -0.37 -23.77 20.87
C TRP A 596 -0.95 -23.31 22.22
N ALA A 597 -2.03 -23.93 22.69
CA ALA A 597 -2.59 -23.64 24.00
C ALA A 597 -1.59 -23.95 25.13
N ALA A 598 -0.82 -25.03 25.00
CA ALA A 598 0.24 -25.37 25.95
C ALA A 598 1.31 -24.27 25.99
N GLU A 599 1.70 -23.72 24.84
CA GLU A 599 2.64 -22.60 24.75
C GLU A 599 2.11 -21.33 25.45
N LEU A 600 0.82 -21.00 25.27
CA LEU A 600 0.22 -19.83 25.91
C LEU A 600 0.20 -19.93 27.44
N VAL A 601 -0.14 -21.11 27.96
CA VAL A 601 -0.25 -21.34 29.41
C VAL A 601 1.12 -21.46 30.07
N THR A 602 2.07 -22.16 29.44
CA THR A 602 3.42 -22.33 29.99
C THR A 602 4.21 -21.03 30.05
N ASN A 603 4.03 -20.15 29.07
CA ASN A 603 4.63 -18.82 29.06
C ASN A 603 3.85 -17.79 29.91
N GLY A 604 2.72 -18.17 30.50
CA GLY A 604 1.89 -17.27 31.30
C GLY A 604 1.24 -16.13 30.52
N ILE A 605 0.98 -16.33 29.22
CA ILE A 605 0.46 -15.29 28.32
C ILE A 605 -1.05 -15.14 28.48
N ALA A 606 -1.79 -16.26 28.47
CA ALA A 606 -3.25 -16.27 28.46
C ALA A 606 -3.82 -17.50 29.19
N HIS A 607 -5.03 -17.38 29.75
CA HIS A 607 -5.81 -18.52 30.21
C HIS A 607 -6.46 -19.22 29.02
N VAL A 608 -6.47 -20.54 29.01
CA VAL A 608 -7.14 -21.30 27.94
C VAL A 608 -8.26 -22.15 28.51
N VAL A 609 -9.48 -21.92 28.01
CA VAL A 609 -10.70 -22.65 28.37
C VAL A 609 -11.11 -23.53 27.21
N PHE A 610 -11.08 -24.84 27.40
CA PHE A 610 -11.54 -25.82 26.42
C PHE A 610 -12.98 -26.24 26.71
N VAL A 611 -13.85 -26.15 25.71
CA VAL A 611 -15.23 -26.64 25.79
C VAL A 611 -15.40 -27.79 24.82
N SER A 612 -15.75 -28.98 25.32
CA SER A 612 -15.89 -30.19 24.49
C SER A 612 -17.13 -31.01 24.84
N ASP A 613 -17.72 -31.66 23.85
CA ASP A 613 -18.72 -32.73 24.07
C ASP A 613 -18.07 -34.08 24.36
N ASN A 614 -16.80 -34.25 23.97
CA ASN A 614 -16.07 -35.50 24.06
C ASN A 614 -14.91 -35.36 25.07
N PRO A 615 -15.15 -35.63 26.36
CA PRO A 615 -14.13 -35.49 27.40
C PRO A 615 -12.93 -36.42 27.18
N VAL A 616 -13.17 -37.63 26.67
CA VAL A 616 -12.12 -38.65 26.51
C VAL A 616 -11.13 -38.27 25.41
N GLY A 617 -11.65 -37.83 24.25
CA GLY A 617 -10.80 -37.34 23.16
C GLY A 617 -9.96 -36.15 23.61
N MET A 618 -10.64 -35.13 24.15
CA MET A 618 -10.01 -33.90 24.64
C MET A 618 -8.92 -34.19 25.66
N GLY A 619 -9.21 -35.03 26.67
CA GLY A 619 -8.22 -35.40 27.67
C GLY A 619 -6.96 -36.02 27.07
N LYS A 620 -7.09 -36.87 26.04
CA LYS A 620 -5.96 -37.53 25.38
C LYS A 620 -5.06 -36.54 24.62
N GLU A 621 -5.65 -35.60 23.88
CA GLU A 621 -4.88 -34.61 23.12
C GLU A 621 -4.26 -33.52 24.02
N LEU A 622 -5.00 -33.07 25.03
CA LEU A 622 -4.48 -32.11 26.01
C LEU A 622 -3.37 -32.72 26.86
N ALA A 623 -3.51 -33.98 27.30
CA ALA A 623 -2.45 -34.69 28.01
C ALA A 623 -1.21 -34.94 27.14
N LYS A 624 -1.36 -35.03 25.82
CA LYS A 624 -0.22 -35.10 24.91
C LYS A 624 0.53 -33.76 24.85
N ALA A 625 -0.19 -32.63 24.88
CA ALA A 625 0.40 -31.31 24.83
C ALA A 625 1.00 -30.85 26.18
N LEU A 626 0.36 -31.20 27.30
CA LEU A 626 0.83 -30.95 28.67
C LEU A 626 0.82 -32.23 29.51
N PRO A 627 1.85 -33.10 29.40
CA PRO A 627 1.85 -34.43 30.03
C PRO A 627 2.01 -34.46 31.57
N ASN A 628 2.39 -33.34 32.21
CA ASN A 628 2.76 -33.31 33.64
C ASN A 628 1.96 -32.29 34.48
N VAL A 629 0.85 -31.76 33.97
CA VAL A 629 0.06 -30.74 34.66
C VAL A 629 -1.39 -31.20 34.79
N PRO A 630 -1.99 -31.25 35.99
CA PRO A 630 -3.39 -31.60 36.15
C PRO A 630 -4.29 -30.48 35.61
N PHE A 631 -5.32 -30.85 34.86
CA PHE A 631 -6.28 -29.90 34.29
C PHE A 631 -7.39 -29.59 35.30
N GLN A 632 -7.76 -28.31 35.40
CA GLN A 632 -8.92 -27.89 36.17
C GLN A 632 -10.15 -28.10 35.31
N GLY A 633 -11.12 -28.89 35.78
CA GLY A 633 -12.21 -29.36 34.93
C GLY A 633 -13.57 -29.28 35.61
N ILE A 634 -14.58 -28.83 34.86
CA ILE A 634 -15.98 -28.92 35.25
C ILE A 634 -16.69 -29.84 34.26
N ALA A 635 -17.26 -30.92 34.77
CA ALA A 635 -18.09 -31.82 33.99
C ALA A 635 -19.57 -31.51 34.26
N LEU A 636 -20.27 -31.03 33.23
CA LEU A 636 -21.71 -30.85 33.25
C LEU A 636 -22.38 -32.20 32.94
N ALA A 637 -22.89 -32.84 33.99
CA ALA A 637 -23.74 -34.02 33.89
C ALA A 637 -25.21 -33.63 33.65
N ASP A 638 -26.04 -34.62 33.34
CA ASP A 638 -27.49 -34.45 33.41
C ASP A 638 -27.91 -34.07 34.83
N ALA A 639 -28.99 -33.29 34.94
CA ALA A 639 -29.53 -32.89 36.23
C ALA A 639 -29.92 -34.13 37.05
N GLU A 640 -29.67 -34.10 38.36
CA GLU A 640 -30.16 -35.13 39.28
C GLU A 640 -31.67 -35.28 39.15
N GLU A 641 -32.18 -36.50 39.32
CA GLU A 641 -33.60 -36.82 39.12
C GLU A 641 -34.52 -35.92 39.94
N GLU A 642 -34.17 -35.61 41.19
CA GLU A 642 -34.92 -34.71 42.06
C GLU A 642 -34.98 -33.29 41.50
N LYS A 643 -33.86 -32.78 40.95
CA LYS A 643 -33.79 -31.46 40.33
C LYS A 643 -34.59 -31.41 39.04
N ALA A 644 -34.45 -32.42 38.18
CA ALA A 644 -35.25 -32.55 36.96
C ALA A 644 -36.76 -32.59 37.27
N ARG A 645 -37.18 -33.32 38.31
CA ARG A 645 -38.57 -33.35 38.79
C ARG A 645 -39.02 -31.98 39.31
N SER A 646 -38.21 -31.31 40.12
CA SER A 646 -38.52 -29.97 40.65
C SER A 646 -38.63 -28.91 39.53
N TYR A 647 -37.77 -28.99 38.52
CA TYR A 647 -37.81 -28.12 37.35
C TYR A 647 -39.08 -28.34 36.53
N VAL A 648 -39.41 -29.60 36.21
CA VAL A 648 -40.64 -29.94 35.49
C VAL A 648 -41.87 -29.52 36.29
N TYR A 649 -41.87 -29.76 37.60
CA TYR A 649 -42.94 -29.32 38.50
C TYR A 649 -43.12 -27.80 38.49
N ASN A 650 -42.04 -27.03 38.66
CA ASN A 650 -42.07 -25.57 38.62
C ASN A 650 -42.51 -25.06 37.25
N LYS A 651 -42.09 -25.70 36.16
CA LYS A 651 -42.54 -25.33 34.81
C LYS A 651 -44.02 -25.63 34.59
N LEU A 652 -44.51 -26.76 35.09
CA LEU A 652 -45.94 -27.09 35.07
C LEU A 652 -46.77 -26.12 35.93
N LYS A 653 -46.21 -25.64 37.05
CA LYS A 653 -46.79 -24.61 37.90
C LYS A 653 -46.91 -23.28 37.17
N GLU A 654 -45.83 -22.81 36.55
CA GLU A 654 -45.81 -21.59 35.74
C GLU A 654 -46.78 -21.64 34.56
N MET A 655 -46.86 -22.80 33.89
CA MET A 655 -47.78 -23.02 32.78
C MET A 655 -49.25 -23.18 33.24
N GLY A 656 -49.54 -23.09 34.54
CA GLY A 656 -50.89 -23.27 35.09
C GLY A 656 -51.47 -24.67 34.86
N ARG A 657 -50.62 -25.67 34.60
CA ARG A 657 -51.00 -27.05 34.27
C ARG A 657 -50.95 -28.01 35.44
N LEU A 658 -50.56 -27.54 36.63
CA LEU A 658 -50.71 -28.33 37.84
C LEU A 658 -52.16 -28.31 38.32
N PRO A 659 -52.72 -29.46 38.74
CA PRO A 659 -54.02 -29.47 39.40
C PRO A 659 -53.92 -28.64 40.69
N VAL A 660 -54.78 -27.64 40.81
CA VAL A 660 -54.99 -26.94 42.09
C VAL A 660 -55.57 -27.98 43.04
N ILE A 661 -54.73 -28.57 43.88
CA ILE A 661 -55.21 -29.32 45.02
C ILE A 661 -55.77 -28.27 45.98
N ASN A 662 -57.07 -28.02 45.88
CA ASN A 662 -57.81 -27.25 46.86
C ASN A 662 -57.65 -27.98 48.20
N ALA A 663 -56.76 -27.47 49.06
CA ALA A 663 -56.59 -27.92 50.44
C ALA A 663 -57.77 -27.45 51.32
N ALA A 664 -59.00 -27.71 50.85
CA ALA A 664 -60.24 -27.43 51.54
C ALA A 664 -61.23 -28.58 51.28
N ALA A 665 -60.83 -29.81 51.62
CA ALA A 665 -61.75 -30.94 51.78
C ALA A 665 -61.20 -31.94 52.81
N GLY A 666 -60.70 -31.42 53.93
CA GLY A 666 -60.49 -32.22 55.12
C GLY A 666 -61.80 -32.35 55.90
N LYS A 667 -62.65 -33.33 55.52
CA LYS A 667 -63.48 -34.13 56.45
C LYS A 667 -64.41 -35.08 55.68
N GLY A 668 -64.14 -36.38 55.86
CA GLY A 668 -65.17 -37.42 55.86
C GLY A 668 -65.31 -38.25 54.59
N ALA A 669 -64.63 -39.40 54.57
CA ALA A 669 -65.21 -40.72 54.28
C ALA A 669 -64.07 -41.68 53.89
N GLY A 670 -63.86 -42.70 54.72
CA GLY A 670 -62.82 -43.71 54.50
C GLY A 670 -63.14 -44.62 53.32
N VAL A 671 -62.12 -44.97 52.55
CA VAL A 671 -62.08 -46.18 51.72
C VAL A 671 -60.65 -46.74 51.72
N ALA A 672 -60.57 -48.06 51.86
CA ALA A 672 -59.44 -48.93 52.16
C ALA A 672 -58.31 -48.96 51.08
N PRO A 673 -57.12 -49.54 51.38
CA PRO A 673 -55.93 -49.37 50.56
C PRO A 673 -55.92 -50.32 49.36
N LEU A 674 -55.65 -49.78 48.16
CA LEU A 674 -55.40 -50.58 46.97
C LEU A 674 -53.92 -51.01 46.92
N ARG A 675 -53.78 -52.32 47.10
CA ARG A 675 -52.64 -53.23 46.90
C ARG A 675 -51.75 -52.87 45.70
N ALA A 676 -50.45 -52.76 45.94
CA ALA A 676 -49.41 -52.73 44.92
C ALA A 676 -49.36 -54.08 44.18
N THR A 677 -49.37 -54.04 42.84
CA THR A 677 -48.97 -55.15 41.97
C THR A 677 -47.65 -54.78 41.28
N PRO A 678 -46.64 -55.67 41.26
CA PRO A 678 -45.41 -55.43 40.53
C PRO A 678 -45.62 -55.87 39.07
N PHE A 679 -45.38 -54.98 38.10
CA PHE A 679 -45.38 -55.37 36.69
C PHE A 679 -43.99 -55.80 36.25
N GLY A 680 -43.94 -57.02 35.73
CA GLY A 680 -42.75 -57.81 35.44
C GLY A 680 -41.82 -57.25 34.36
N SER A 681 -40.58 -57.68 34.50
CA SER A 681 -39.58 -57.82 33.43
C SER A 681 -40.14 -58.63 32.26
N GLY A 682 -40.13 -58.06 31.06
CA GLY A 682 -40.45 -58.74 29.81
C GLY A 682 -39.31 -58.55 28.81
N SER A 683 -38.51 -59.60 28.65
CA SER A 683 -37.60 -59.83 27.53
C SER A 683 -38.42 -60.13 26.27
N ALA A 684 -38.09 -59.51 25.12
CA ALA A 684 -38.32 -60.13 23.81
C ALA A 684 -37.45 -59.48 22.72
N ALA A 685 -36.81 -60.36 21.96
CA ALA A 685 -36.09 -60.12 20.73
C ALA A 685 -36.99 -59.62 19.59
N GLY A 686 -36.34 -58.95 18.63
CA GLY A 686 -36.85 -58.51 17.34
C GLY A 686 -35.76 -57.75 16.61
#